data_AF-G6Y5Q2-F1
#
_entry.id   AF-G6Y5Q2-F1
#
_cell.length_a   1.000
_cell.length_b   1.000
_cell.length_c   1.000
_cell.angle_alpha   90.00
_cell.angle_beta   90.00
_cell.angle_gamma   90.00
#
_symmetry.space_group_name_H-M   'P 1'
#
loop_
_entity.id
_entity.type
_entity.pdbx_description
1 polymer ?
#
loop_
_entity_poly.entity_id
_entity_poly.type
_entity_poly.pdbx_seq_one_letter_code
_entity_poly.pdbx_strand_id
1 'polypeptide(L)'
;MTPVASQPPTSGEADPISLSAEEINSTKERMLGLLMELDACRNTALQNYNSLDEAQEQIDRLVYAGSAVLDYYASLHPPLARNILSDDRARQFRDEVLHAGDQCNMLAATTIRQVQGRRQLASTVLKSLLKSDATPDQLSRAASTVADHHVASMECWEKKAWRCERMRSVCAATANLPSATANMREADEAALRLHSGWALNTKVMQLESRVALAKFKIERQASSFEAPVMGTLMGDDGQVRRLGTFVSEVFPAFHSTSNAVLYSKGRPLDADHCAVLEGVVERLSEFAVALQDILTELSNDRTSAGLPLELLGKSVTDAWTSAHEVMRFLTLQPKTSAIIAPPTDAGAGISASTAGKGAGAEGTAARRKGKGKHKPATGDGSSARRPEPQVVAGVSDTEPAANVLVRSDLGTKKLVSAKEAQASAATATAHLAIWQTPASTAALTRGVERLSELLQFDLAGQQKTISQARWMKPEDAAYALDTVVERLQAQATEMEACLAALAEPLRLGLFTTQVRDVHAKKVRLQGMLSEARGLINDVNKRKAAITTDCMKTYPFPLQNYLEQLRVAKELTPADLPRALKGEPGALFEIKLQPKALRNGAMPKPMWVHIHTKRSVHAWQLATLDDADFAACHVKSNEQRGSNREWQDRRAALGHENVMIHRGKLTPAFCKSLFDYRA
;
A
#
# COMPACT_ATOMS: atom_id res chain seq x y z
N MET A 1 -25.41 48.59 24.87
CA MET A 1 -26.01 48.53 23.52
C MET A 1 -25.07 47.77 22.62
N THR A 2 -25.40 46.52 22.38
CA THR A 2 -24.69 45.51 21.58
C THR A 2 -25.35 45.40 20.20
N PRO A 3 -24.59 45.23 19.10
CA PRO A 3 -25.13 44.67 17.87
C PRO A 3 -24.96 43.14 17.89
N VAL A 4 -26.05 42.46 17.54
CA VAL A 4 -26.23 41.01 17.52
C VAL A 4 -25.53 40.40 16.30
N ALA A 5 -24.80 39.32 16.55
CA ALA A 5 -24.13 38.50 15.55
C ALA A 5 -25.13 37.72 14.68
N SER A 6 -24.99 37.82 13.37
CA SER A 6 -25.70 36.98 12.40
C SER A 6 -25.16 35.56 12.45
N GLN A 7 -26.05 34.59 12.70
CA GLN A 7 -25.75 33.17 12.67
C GLN A 7 -25.42 32.68 11.25
N PRO A 8 -24.55 31.66 11.10
CA PRO A 8 -24.37 30.95 9.83
C PRO A 8 -25.59 30.05 9.55
N PRO A 9 -25.92 29.77 8.27
CA PRO A 9 -27.08 28.95 7.94
C PRO A 9 -26.87 27.51 8.40
N THR A 10 -27.84 27.03 9.17
CA THR A 10 -28.01 25.64 9.57
C THR A 10 -28.05 24.72 8.35
N SER A 11 -27.23 23.67 8.43
CA SER A 11 -27.34 22.36 7.76
C SER A 11 -28.54 22.19 6.82
N GLY A 12 -28.26 22.04 5.54
CA GLY A 12 -29.23 21.58 4.55
C GLY A 12 -29.80 20.23 4.97
N GLU A 13 -31.07 20.22 5.34
CA GLU A 13 -31.93 19.06 5.15
C GLU A 13 -31.91 18.76 3.64
N ALA A 14 -31.48 17.56 3.27
CA ALA A 14 -31.54 17.11 1.90
C ALA A 14 -33.02 17.06 1.47
N ASP A 15 -33.38 17.88 0.49
CA ASP A 15 -34.68 17.80 -0.17
C ASP A 15 -34.96 16.35 -0.60
N PRO A 16 -36.16 15.80 -0.34
CA PRO A 16 -36.50 14.45 -0.78
C PRO A 16 -36.49 14.42 -2.31
N ILE A 17 -35.61 13.58 -2.87
CA ILE A 17 -35.55 13.31 -4.31
C ILE A 17 -36.93 12.77 -4.74
N SER A 18 -37.74 13.63 -5.35
CA SER A 18 -39.02 13.25 -5.93
C SER A 18 -38.74 12.45 -7.21
N LEU A 19 -38.71 11.13 -7.09
CA LEU A 19 -38.62 10.22 -8.24
C LEU A 19 -39.88 10.36 -9.10
N SER A 20 -39.70 10.32 -10.41
CA SER A 20 -40.80 10.32 -11.38
C SER A 20 -41.63 9.03 -11.28
N ALA A 21 -42.90 9.08 -11.70
CA ALA A 21 -43.77 7.90 -11.74
C ALA A 21 -43.22 6.79 -12.66
N GLU A 22 -42.47 7.17 -13.70
CA GLU A 22 -41.82 6.25 -14.64
C GLU A 22 -40.66 5.50 -13.98
N GLU A 23 -39.83 6.18 -13.19
CA GLU A 23 -38.75 5.56 -12.41
C GLU A 23 -39.29 4.59 -11.35
N ILE A 24 -40.40 4.95 -10.70
CA ILE A 24 -41.06 4.07 -9.71
C ILE A 24 -41.59 2.79 -10.39
N ASN A 25 -42.21 2.92 -11.56
CA ASN A 25 -42.72 1.75 -12.30
C ASN A 25 -41.59 0.86 -12.80
N SER A 26 -40.53 1.44 -13.38
CA SER A 26 -39.33 0.69 -13.79
C SER A 26 -38.70 -0.06 -12.61
N THR A 27 -38.66 0.57 -11.43
CA THR A 27 -38.12 -0.06 -10.21
C THR A 27 -38.96 -1.28 -9.79
N LYS A 28 -40.29 -1.18 -9.88
CA LYS A 28 -41.22 -2.27 -9.58
C LYS A 28 -41.12 -3.42 -10.58
N GLU A 29 -41.05 -3.13 -11.87
CA GLU A 29 -40.88 -4.14 -12.92
C GLU A 29 -39.59 -4.93 -12.73
N ARG A 30 -38.49 -4.24 -12.42
CA ARG A 30 -37.22 -4.90 -12.12
C ARG A 30 -37.29 -5.79 -10.88
N MET A 31 -37.94 -5.34 -9.80
CA MET A 31 -38.14 -6.20 -8.61
C MET A 31 -38.98 -7.43 -8.96
N LEU A 32 -40.05 -7.26 -9.75
CA LEU A 32 -40.90 -8.36 -10.18
C LEU A 32 -40.11 -9.41 -10.98
N GLY A 33 -39.25 -8.97 -11.90
CA GLY A 33 -38.37 -9.87 -12.65
C GLY A 33 -37.45 -10.71 -11.74
N LEU A 34 -36.83 -10.08 -10.74
CA LEU A 34 -35.99 -10.79 -9.77
C LEU A 34 -36.77 -11.78 -8.90
N LEU A 35 -38.00 -11.44 -8.51
CA LEU A 35 -38.88 -12.34 -7.77
C LEU A 35 -39.31 -13.55 -8.60
N MET A 36 -39.60 -13.34 -9.90
CA MET A 36 -39.91 -14.43 -10.82
C MET A 36 -38.72 -15.38 -11.00
N GLU A 37 -37.50 -14.84 -11.11
CA GLU A 37 -36.27 -15.64 -11.18
C GLU A 37 -36.06 -16.46 -9.88
N LEU A 38 -36.24 -15.83 -8.71
CA LEU A 38 -36.19 -16.51 -7.42
C LEU A 38 -37.19 -17.66 -7.33
N ASP A 39 -38.45 -17.45 -7.74
CA ASP A 39 -39.48 -18.48 -7.74
C ASP A 39 -39.15 -19.64 -8.70
N ALA A 40 -38.58 -19.34 -9.87
CA ALA A 40 -38.09 -20.36 -10.79
C ALA A 40 -36.98 -21.21 -10.16
N CYS A 41 -35.99 -20.56 -9.54
CA CYS A 41 -34.92 -21.27 -8.83
C CYS A 41 -35.44 -22.11 -7.65
N ARG A 42 -36.44 -21.60 -6.91
CA ARG A 42 -37.07 -22.34 -5.80
C ARG A 42 -37.70 -23.63 -6.29
N ASN A 43 -38.44 -23.58 -7.39
CA ASN A 43 -39.08 -24.76 -7.98
C ASN A 43 -38.06 -25.79 -8.45
N THR A 44 -36.95 -25.36 -9.05
CA THR A 44 -35.86 -26.26 -9.47
C THR A 44 -35.12 -26.86 -8.27
N ALA A 45 -34.90 -26.09 -7.21
CA ALA A 45 -34.25 -26.55 -5.98
C ALA A 45 -35.11 -27.54 -5.16
N LEU A 46 -36.38 -27.75 -5.50
CA LEU A 46 -37.24 -28.75 -4.85
C LEU A 46 -37.32 -30.08 -5.62
N GLN A 47 -36.64 -30.18 -6.77
CA GLN A 47 -36.65 -31.40 -7.59
C GLN A 47 -35.67 -32.46 -7.06
N ASN A 48 -35.92 -33.72 -7.40
CA ASN A 48 -35.00 -34.81 -7.09
C ASN A 48 -33.73 -34.69 -7.95
N TYR A 49 -32.56 -34.73 -7.32
CA TYR A 49 -31.26 -34.60 -7.98
C TYR A 49 -30.66 -35.97 -8.34
N ASN A 50 -29.95 -36.03 -9.46
CA ASN A 50 -29.25 -37.24 -9.88
C ASN A 50 -27.84 -37.33 -9.28
N SER A 51 -27.29 -36.22 -8.77
CA SER A 51 -25.97 -36.14 -8.14
C SER A 51 -25.87 -35.06 -7.06
N LEU A 52 -24.85 -35.17 -6.19
CA LEU A 52 -24.55 -34.16 -5.16
C LEU A 52 -24.10 -32.81 -5.76
N ASP A 53 -23.42 -32.83 -6.92
CA ASP A 53 -22.95 -31.61 -7.58
C ASP A 53 -24.13 -30.85 -8.22
N GLU A 54 -25.05 -31.58 -8.85
CA GLU A 54 -26.30 -31.01 -9.37
C GLU A 54 -27.16 -30.40 -8.24
N ALA A 55 -27.29 -31.10 -7.11
CA ALA A 55 -27.97 -30.57 -5.93
C ALA A 55 -27.34 -29.25 -5.45
N GLN A 56 -26.00 -29.19 -5.37
CA GLN A 56 -25.31 -27.99 -4.93
C GLN A 56 -25.49 -26.82 -5.91
N GLU A 57 -25.39 -27.08 -7.22
CA GLU A 57 -25.54 -26.03 -8.23
C GLU A 57 -26.94 -25.41 -8.22
N GLN A 58 -27.98 -26.23 -8.09
CA GLN A 58 -29.36 -25.71 -8.03
C GLN A 58 -29.61 -24.90 -6.77
N ILE A 59 -29.08 -25.32 -5.63
CA ILE A 59 -29.20 -24.55 -4.39
C ILE A 59 -28.36 -23.26 -4.46
N ASP A 60 -27.19 -23.27 -5.09
CA ASP A 60 -26.38 -22.08 -5.32
C ASP A 60 -27.09 -21.05 -6.20
N ARG A 61 -27.85 -21.49 -7.22
CA ARG A 61 -28.72 -20.61 -8.02
C ARG A 61 -29.83 -19.97 -7.19
N LEU A 62 -30.45 -20.73 -6.28
CA LEU A 62 -31.43 -20.19 -5.33
C LEU A 62 -30.81 -19.13 -4.42
N VAL A 63 -29.62 -19.41 -3.86
CA VAL A 63 -28.86 -18.44 -3.05
C VAL A 63 -28.52 -17.18 -3.85
N TYR A 64 -28.11 -17.33 -5.11
CA TYR A 64 -27.84 -16.20 -5.99
C TYR A 64 -29.09 -15.34 -6.20
N ALA A 65 -30.18 -15.92 -6.68
CA ALA A 65 -31.41 -15.21 -7.01
C ALA A 65 -31.98 -14.49 -5.77
N GLY A 66 -32.00 -15.17 -4.62
CA GLY A 66 -32.48 -14.55 -3.38
C GLY A 66 -31.55 -13.43 -2.87
N SER A 67 -30.22 -13.57 -3.05
CA SER A 67 -29.30 -12.48 -2.75
C SER A 67 -29.47 -11.29 -3.70
N ALA A 68 -29.77 -11.51 -4.98
CA ALA A 68 -29.98 -10.45 -5.95
C ALA A 68 -31.24 -9.62 -5.63
N VAL A 69 -32.32 -10.27 -5.16
CA VAL A 69 -33.53 -9.59 -4.66
C VAL A 69 -33.17 -8.65 -3.50
N LEU A 70 -32.39 -9.12 -2.53
CA LEU A 70 -32.03 -8.34 -1.34
C LEU A 70 -30.95 -7.29 -1.59
N ASP A 71 -29.99 -7.56 -2.46
CA ASP A 71 -28.99 -6.60 -2.92
C ASP A 71 -29.69 -5.44 -3.67
N TYR A 72 -30.67 -5.76 -4.54
CA TYR A 72 -31.48 -4.74 -5.21
C TYR A 72 -32.34 -3.97 -4.22
N TYR A 73 -33.03 -4.64 -3.30
CA TYR A 73 -33.80 -3.99 -2.24
C TYR A 73 -32.94 -3.00 -1.41
N ALA A 74 -31.74 -3.41 -0.99
CA ALA A 74 -30.83 -2.58 -0.20
C ALA A 74 -30.25 -1.38 -0.99
N SER A 75 -30.26 -1.44 -2.33
CA SER A 75 -29.82 -0.33 -3.19
C SER A 75 -30.85 0.79 -3.33
N LEU A 76 -32.11 0.53 -2.96
CA LEU A 76 -33.21 1.49 -3.09
C LEU A 76 -33.30 2.44 -1.89
N HIS A 77 -33.84 3.63 -2.12
CA HIS A 77 -34.17 4.55 -1.04
C HIS A 77 -35.19 3.91 -0.08
N PRO A 78 -35.03 3.97 1.26
CA PRO A 78 -35.80 3.10 2.17
C PRO A 78 -37.34 3.22 2.09
N PRO A 79 -37.95 4.42 1.95
CA PRO A 79 -39.37 4.57 1.66
C PRO A 79 -39.83 3.88 0.37
N LEU A 80 -39.04 3.94 -0.70
CA LEU A 80 -39.35 3.29 -1.97
C LEU A 80 -39.20 1.77 -1.86
N ALA A 81 -38.12 1.31 -1.24
CA ALA A 81 -37.88 -0.10 -0.98
C ALA A 81 -39.08 -0.76 -0.28
N ARG A 82 -39.60 -0.10 0.77
CA ARG A 82 -40.76 -0.52 1.55
C ARG A 82 -42.08 -0.52 0.79
N ASN A 83 -42.24 0.36 -0.19
CA ASN A 83 -43.42 0.41 -1.06
C ASN A 83 -43.43 -0.77 -2.05
N ILE A 84 -42.27 -1.32 -2.40
CA ILE A 84 -42.12 -2.40 -3.37
C ILE A 84 -42.09 -3.77 -2.68
N LEU A 85 -41.35 -3.88 -1.58
CA LEU A 85 -41.19 -5.10 -0.79
C LEU A 85 -41.20 -4.75 0.69
N SER A 86 -42.06 -5.41 1.49
CA SER A 86 -42.11 -5.15 2.92
C SER A 86 -40.84 -5.66 3.64
N ASP A 87 -40.45 -4.99 4.72
CA ASP A 87 -39.31 -5.41 5.55
C ASP A 87 -39.46 -6.85 6.06
N ASP A 88 -40.68 -7.27 6.41
CA ASP A 88 -40.94 -8.65 6.86
C ASP A 88 -40.71 -9.66 5.74
N ARG A 89 -41.08 -9.31 4.51
CA ARG A 89 -40.80 -10.15 3.35
C ARG A 89 -39.31 -10.17 3.01
N ALA A 90 -38.60 -9.06 3.20
CA ALA A 90 -37.14 -9.01 3.06
C ALA A 90 -36.45 -9.92 4.08
N ARG A 91 -36.90 -9.94 5.35
CA ARG A 91 -36.39 -10.89 6.37
C ARG A 91 -36.70 -12.34 6.01
N GLN A 92 -37.91 -12.62 5.50
CA GLN A 92 -38.28 -13.96 5.05
C GLN A 92 -37.37 -14.46 3.93
N PHE A 93 -37.06 -13.61 2.94
CA PHE A 93 -36.12 -13.96 1.87
C PHE A 93 -34.71 -14.16 2.39
N ARG A 94 -34.26 -13.37 3.37
CA ARG A 94 -32.97 -13.60 4.02
C ARG A 94 -32.97 -15.01 4.62
N ASP A 95 -33.94 -15.32 5.47
CA ASP A 95 -33.97 -16.61 6.19
C ASP A 95 -34.03 -17.80 5.22
N GLU A 96 -34.74 -17.66 4.11
CA GLU A 96 -34.76 -18.64 3.02
C GLU A 96 -33.38 -18.83 2.38
N VAL A 97 -32.70 -17.74 2.01
CA VAL A 97 -31.35 -17.79 1.41
C VAL A 97 -30.34 -18.38 2.39
N LEU A 98 -30.42 -18.03 3.67
CA LEU A 98 -29.56 -18.60 4.70
C LEU A 98 -29.81 -20.08 4.87
N HIS A 99 -31.07 -20.52 4.91
CA HIS A 99 -31.42 -21.93 5.01
C HIS A 99 -30.91 -22.74 3.81
N ALA A 100 -31.13 -22.25 2.60
CA ALA A 100 -30.61 -22.84 1.37
C ALA A 100 -29.07 -22.90 1.39
N GLY A 101 -28.42 -21.80 1.78
CA GLY A 101 -26.97 -21.72 1.91
C GLY A 101 -26.40 -22.73 2.90
N ASP A 102 -27.03 -22.90 4.06
CA ASP A 102 -26.64 -23.87 5.09
C ASP A 102 -26.81 -25.32 4.62
N GLN A 103 -27.92 -25.64 3.95
CA GLN A 103 -28.12 -26.94 3.32
C GLN A 103 -27.01 -27.25 2.31
N CYS A 104 -26.70 -26.29 1.45
CA CYS A 104 -25.65 -26.46 0.45
C CYS A 104 -24.26 -26.58 1.10
N ASN A 105 -24.02 -25.85 2.20
CA ASN A 105 -22.77 -25.96 2.98
C ASN A 105 -22.60 -27.34 3.64
N MET A 106 -23.68 -27.98 4.07
CA MET A 106 -23.64 -29.36 4.58
C MET A 106 -23.27 -30.36 3.48
N LEU A 107 -23.84 -30.21 2.28
CA LEU A 107 -23.49 -31.03 1.12
C LEU A 107 -22.02 -30.83 0.73
N ALA A 108 -21.59 -29.58 0.59
CA ALA A 108 -20.22 -29.21 0.24
C ALA A 108 -19.19 -29.68 1.27
N ALA A 109 -19.53 -29.72 2.57
CA ALA A 109 -18.63 -30.22 3.62
C ALA A 109 -18.22 -31.68 3.39
N THR A 110 -19.11 -32.49 2.81
CA THR A 110 -18.80 -33.88 2.44
C THR A 110 -17.79 -33.94 1.30
N THR A 111 -18.01 -33.16 0.24
CA THR A 111 -17.08 -33.05 -0.90
C THR A 111 -15.70 -32.55 -0.45
N ILE A 112 -15.65 -31.48 0.34
CA ILE A 112 -14.40 -30.91 0.88
C ILE A 112 -13.62 -31.95 1.68
N ARG A 113 -14.29 -32.70 2.57
CA ARG A 113 -13.63 -33.74 3.37
C ARG A 113 -13.04 -34.85 2.49
N GLN A 114 -13.76 -35.27 1.46
CA GLN A 114 -13.27 -36.29 0.51
C GLN A 114 -12.05 -35.80 -0.27
N VAL A 115 -12.10 -34.57 -0.79
CA VAL A 115 -10.99 -33.97 -1.54
C VAL A 115 -9.75 -33.80 -0.65
N GLN A 116 -9.92 -33.33 0.59
CA GLN A 116 -8.82 -33.22 1.56
C GLN A 116 -8.22 -34.59 1.91
N GLY A 117 -9.04 -35.62 2.10
CA GLY A 117 -8.57 -36.98 2.35
C GLY A 117 -7.75 -37.54 1.17
N ARG A 118 -8.23 -37.34 -0.07
CA ARG A 118 -7.50 -37.74 -1.29
C ARG A 118 -6.18 -36.97 -1.44
N ARG A 119 -6.16 -35.67 -1.13
CA ARG A 119 -4.95 -34.83 -1.11
C ARG A 119 -3.89 -35.38 -0.16
N GLN A 120 -4.28 -35.74 1.07
CA GLN A 120 -3.37 -36.30 2.07
C GLN A 120 -2.83 -37.67 1.65
N LEU A 121 -3.69 -38.54 1.12
CA LEU A 121 -3.31 -39.85 0.62
C LEU A 121 -2.29 -39.72 -0.53
N ALA A 122 -2.59 -38.90 -1.54
CA ALA A 122 -1.69 -38.68 -2.66
C ALA A 122 -0.34 -38.09 -2.22
N SER A 123 -0.35 -37.16 -1.26
CA SER A 123 0.89 -36.60 -0.69
C SER A 123 1.73 -37.66 0.04
N THR A 124 1.07 -38.61 0.71
CA THR A 124 1.73 -39.72 1.40
C THR A 124 2.35 -40.70 0.39
N VAL A 125 1.63 -41.01 -0.69
CA VAL A 125 2.12 -41.84 -1.79
C VAL A 125 3.35 -41.19 -2.44
N LEU A 126 3.30 -39.90 -2.75
CA LEU A 126 4.45 -39.18 -3.31
C LEU A 126 5.67 -39.21 -2.39
N LYS A 127 5.49 -38.98 -1.09
CA LYS A 127 6.58 -39.07 -0.09
C LYS A 127 7.17 -40.48 0.01
N SER A 128 6.34 -41.51 -0.13
CA SER A 128 6.80 -42.90 -0.16
C SER A 128 7.61 -43.19 -1.42
N LEU A 129 7.16 -42.70 -2.58
CA LEU A 129 7.87 -42.89 -3.85
C LEU A 129 9.23 -42.19 -3.87
N LEU A 130 9.32 -40.99 -3.27
CA LEU A 130 10.59 -40.25 -3.11
C LEU A 130 11.62 -40.98 -2.24
N LYS A 131 11.19 -41.91 -1.38
CA LYS A 131 12.06 -42.74 -0.54
C LYS A 131 12.40 -44.10 -1.16
N SER A 132 11.85 -44.40 -2.33
CA SER A 132 12.06 -45.65 -3.06
C SER A 132 12.78 -45.38 -4.38
N ASP A 133 13.28 -46.42 -5.04
CA ASP A 133 13.88 -46.35 -6.38
C ASP A 133 12.81 -46.18 -7.48
N ALA A 134 11.84 -45.27 -7.27
CA ALA A 134 10.77 -44.97 -8.21
C ALA A 134 11.32 -44.23 -9.44
N THR A 135 10.79 -44.54 -10.62
CA THR A 135 11.23 -43.90 -11.86
C THR A 135 10.80 -42.42 -11.91
N PRO A 136 11.52 -41.55 -12.65
CA PRO A 136 11.12 -40.15 -12.84
C PRO A 136 9.67 -39.99 -13.33
N ASP A 137 9.19 -40.90 -14.19
CA ASP A 137 7.82 -40.90 -14.69
C ASP A 137 6.79 -41.23 -13.59
N GLN A 138 7.10 -42.16 -12.69
CA GLN A 138 6.25 -42.48 -11.55
C GLN A 138 6.14 -41.31 -10.58
N LEU A 139 7.28 -40.67 -10.27
CA LEU A 139 7.34 -39.46 -9.45
C LEU A 139 6.57 -38.32 -10.11
N SER A 140 6.71 -38.16 -11.43
CA SER A 140 6.01 -37.10 -12.17
C SER A 140 4.49 -37.27 -12.13
N ARG A 141 3.99 -38.50 -12.39
CA ARG A 141 2.55 -38.81 -12.31
C ARG A 141 2.00 -38.60 -10.90
N ALA A 142 2.68 -39.12 -9.87
CA ALA A 142 2.25 -38.96 -8.49
C ALA A 142 2.19 -37.47 -8.07
N ALA A 143 3.18 -36.69 -8.48
CA ALA A 143 3.20 -35.26 -8.20
C ALA A 143 2.10 -34.49 -8.95
N SER A 144 1.77 -34.87 -10.18
CA SER A 144 0.62 -34.31 -10.89
C SER A 144 -0.70 -34.64 -10.17
N THR A 145 -0.90 -35.87 -9.70
CA THR A 145 -2.09 -36.24 -8.91
C THR A 145 -2.20 -35.41 -7.61
N VAL A 146 -1.08 -35.13 -6.93
CA VAL A 146 -1.09 -34.24 -5.77
C VAL A 146 -1.53 -32.82 -6.15
N ALA A 147 -0.98 -32.28 -7.24
CA ALA A 147 -1.38 -30.97 -7.75
C ALA A 147 -2.88 -30.91 -8.11
N ASP A 148 -3.42 -31.94 -8.77
CA ASP A 148 -4.83 -32.03 -9.14
C ASP A 148 -5.73 -32.01 -7.90
N HIS A 149 -5.35 -32.70 -6.83
CA HIS A 149 -6.09 -32.66 -5.57
C HIS A 149 -6.00 -31.32 -4.84
N HIS A 150 -4.89 -30.58 -4.99
CA HIS A 150 -4.80 -29.21 -4.49
C HIS A 150 -5.72 -28.26 -5.28
N VAL A 151 -5.78 -28.39 -6.61
CA VAL A 151 -6.69 -27.61 -7.46
C VAL A 151 -8.14 -27.91 -7.09
N ALA A 152 -8.53 -29.18 -7.00
CA ALA A 152 -9.89 -29.55 -6.58
C ALA A 152 -10.26 -29.00 -5.20
N SER A 153 -9.30 -28.97 -4.25
CA SER A 153 -9.50 -28.38 -2.92
C SER A 153 -9.76 -26.88 -3.02
N MET A 154 -8.96 -26.17 -3.82
CA MET A 154 -9.09 -24.74 -4.05
C MET A 154 -10.46 -24.40 -4.67
N GLU A 155 -10.89 -25.12 -5.71
CA GLU A 155 -12.18 -24.92 -6.37
C GLU A 155 -13.37 -25.13 -5.42
N CYS A 156 -13.30 -26.16 -4.55
CA CYS A 156 -14.33 -26.40 -3.54
C CYS A 156 -14.44 -25.23 -2.54
N TRP A 157 -13.30 -24.68 -2.11
CA TRP A 157 -13.28 -23.53 -1.21
C TRP A 157 -13.72 -22.24 -1.88
N GLU A 158 -13.37 -22.02 -3.15
CA GLU A 158 -13.83 -20.86 -3.94
C GLU A 158 -15.36 -20.85 -4.08
N LYS A 159 -15.96 -22.00 -4.45
CA LYS A 159 -17.43 -22.13 -4.52
C LYS A 159 -18.08 -21.83 -3.17
N LYS A 160 -17.54 -22.40 -2.09
CA LYS A 160 -18.06 -22.16 -0.74
C LYS A 160 -17.88 -20.71 -0.30
N ALA A 161 -16.76 -20.07 -0.63
CA ALA A 161 -16.48 -18.68 -0.29
C ALA A 161 -17.50 -17.75 -0.94
N TRP A 162 -17.78 -17.96 -2.23
CA TRP A 162 -18.82 -17.23 -2.94
C TRP A 162 -20.20 -17.37 -2.28
N ARG A 163 -20.58 -18.58 -1.85
CA ARG A 163 -21.86 -18.82 -1.17
C ARG A 163 -21.93 -18.10 0.18
N CYS A 164 -20.89 -18.24 1.01
CA CYS A 164 -20.82 -17.55 2.30
C CYS A 164 -20.87 -16.02 2.14
N GLU A 165 -20.30 -15.48 1.05
CA GLU A 165 -20.42 -14.07 0.71
C GLU A 165 -21.86 -13.64 0.41
N ARG A 166 -22.60 -14.45 -0.37
CA ARG A 166 -24.03 -14.19 -0.64
C ARG A 166 -24.87 -14.24 0.64
N MET A 167 -24.63 -15.25 1.48
CA MET A 167 -25.28 -15.38 2.80
C MET A 167 -25.00 -14.17 3.70
N ARG A 168 -23.76 -13.69 3.72
CA ARG A 168 -23.40 -12.46 4.42
C ARG A 168 -24.11 -11.24 3.85
N SER A 169 -24.19 -11.12 2.52
CA SER A 169 -24.84 -9.98 1.85
C SER A 169 -26.30 -9.85 2.27
N VAL A 170 -27.04 -10.96 2.31
CA VAL A 170 -28.46 -10.94 2.73
C VAL A 170 -28.66 -10.57 4.20
N CYS A 171 -27.71 -10.93 5.08
CA CYS A 171 -27.71 -10.44 6.45
C CYS A 171 -27.43 -8.93 6.50
N ALA A 172 -26.45 -8.44 5.73
CA ALA A 172 -26.11 -7.02 5.71
C ALA A 172 -27.26 -6.16 5.17
N ALA A 173 -27.95 -6.63 4.13
CA ALA A 173 -29.11 -5.97 3.53
C ALA A 173 -30.29 -5.79 4.51
N THR A 174 -30.37 -6.63 5.54
CA THR A 174 -31.50 -6.66 6.49
C THR A 174 -31.14 -6.21 7.90
N ALA A 175 -29.85 -6.01 8.21
CA ALA A 175 -29.38 -5.72 9.57
C ALA A 175 -29.94 -4.42 10.18
N ASN A 176 -30.31 -3.43 9.35
CA ASN A 176 -30.74 -2.10 9.79
C ASN A 176 -32.14 -1.72 9.27
N LEU A 177 -33.03 -2.71 9.08
CA LEU A 177 -34.38 -2.45 8.59
C LEU A 177 -35.15 -1.50 9.54
N PRO A 178 -35.83 -0.45 9.02
CA PRO A 178 -36.54 0.52 9.85
C PRO A 178 -37.60 -0.08 10.79
N SER A 179 -38.24 -1.18 10.39
CA SER A 179 -39.23 -1.88 11.22
C SER A 179 -38.64 -2.74 12.35
N ALA A 180 -37.30 -2.83 12.48
CA ALA A 180 -36.66 -3.73 13.44
C ALA A 180 -36.83 -3.25 14.89
N THR A 181 -37.43 -4.11 15.72
CA THR A 181 -37.43 -3.98 17.19
C THR A 181 -36.02 -4.22 17.76
N ALA A 182 -35.77 -3.85 19.01
CA ALA A 182 -34.46 -4.07 19.65
C ALA A 182 -34.03 -5.55 19.61
N ASN A 183 -34.94 -6.48 19.93
CA ASN A 183 -34.65 -7.92 19.88
C ASN A 183 -34.35 -8.40 18.45
N MET A 184 -35.03 -7.84 17.45
CA MET A 184 -34.76 -8.17 16.05
C MET A 184 -33.40 -7.66 15.61
N ARG A 185 -33.02 -6.44 16.01
CA ARG A 185 -31.69 -5.88 15.71
C ARG A 185 -30.57 -6.73 16.32
N GLU A 186 -30.72 -7.16 17.57
CA GLU A 186 -29.73 -8.04 18.20
C GLU A 186 -29.59 -9.38 17.45
N ALA A 187 -30.71 -9.98 17.06
CA ALA A 187 -30.72 -11.21 16.27
C ALA A 187 -30.10 -11.02 14.87
N ASP A 188 -30.42 -9.92 14.21
CA ASP A 188 -29.91 -9.58 12.87
C ASP A 188 -28.41 -9.27 12.91
N GLU A 189 -27.92 -8.58 13.95
CA GLU A 189 -26.49 -8.33 14.20
C GLU A 189 -25.73 -9.63 14.52
N ALA A 190 -26.32 -10.54 15.29
CA ALA A 190 -25.75 -11.85 15.56
C ALA A 190 -25.66 -12.69 14.28
N ALA A 191 -26.70 -12.71 13.45
CA ALA A 191 -26.70 -13.38 12.16
C ALA A 191 -25.63 -12.79 11.22
N LEU A 192 -25.55 -11.45 11.12
CA LEU A 192 -24.53 -10.77 10.33
C LEU A 192 -23.11 -11.13 10.78
N ARG A 193 -22.87 -11.18 12.11
CA ARG A 193 -21.58 -11.64 12.64
C ARG A 193 -21.31 -13.09 12.30
N LEU A 194 -22.26 -14.00 12.54
CA LEU A 194 -22.11 -15.43 12.23
C LEU A 194 -21.71 -15.65 10.76
N HIS A 195 -22.47 -15.09 9.83
CA HIS A 195 -22.21 -15.28 8.40
C HIS A 195 -20.97 -14.52 7.91
N SER A 196 -20.60 -13.41 8.56
CA SER A 196 -19.30 -12.76 8.32
C SER A 196 -18.13 -13.62 8.80
N GLY A 197 -18.28 -14.32 9.92
CA GLY A 197 -17.28 -15.28 10.41
C GLY A 197 -17.10 -16.46 9.46
N TRP A 198 -18.19 -17.01 8.92
CA TRP A 198 -18.14 -18.07 7.89
C TRP A 198 -17.48 -17.60 6.59
N ALA A 199 -17.83 -16.40 6.09
CA ALA A 199 -17.21 -15.84 4.89
C ALA A 199 -15.70 -15.62 5.09
N LEU A 200 -15.30 -15.03 6.22
CA LEU A 200 -13.91 -14.83 6.59
C LEU A 200 -13.14 -16.15 6.63
N ASN A 201 -13.62 -17.13 7.39
CA ASN A 201 -12.93 -18.42 7.52
C ASN A 201 -12.76 -19.10 6.16
N THR A 202 -13.81 -19.09 5.33
CA THR A 202 -13.77 -19.76 4.03
C THR A 202 -12.76 -19.10 3.08
N LYS A 203 -12.64 -17.77 3.09
CA LYS A 203 -11.61 -17.04 2.33
C LYS A 203 -10.19 -17.34 2.82
N VAL A 204 -9.97 -17.47 4.13
CA VAL A 204 -8.67 -17.89 4.66
C VAL A 204 -8.35 -19.34 4.28
N MET A 205 -9.32 -20.26 4.27
CA MET A 205 -9.11 -21.62 3.77
C MET A 205 -8.78 -21.66 2.27
N GLN A 206 -9.41 -20.81 1.47
CA GLN A 206 -9.10 -20.64 0.05
C GLN A 206 -7.65 -20.15 -0.13
N LEU A 207 -7.23 -19.13 0.62
CA LEU A 207 -5.87 -18.62 0.61
C LEU A 207 -4.86 -19.71 1.00
N GLU A 208 -5.13 -20.48 2.07
CA GLU A 208 -4.28 -21.61 2.47
C GLU A 208 -4.15 -22.64 1.36
N SER A 209 -5.25 -23.03 0.73
CA SER A 209 -5.21 -24.03 -0.34
C SER A 209 -4.40 -23.56 -1.54
N ARG A 210 -4.47 -22.25 -1.87
CA ARG A 210 -3.69 -21.65 -2.96
C ARG A 210 -2.21 -21.55 -2.60
N VAL A 211 -1.89 -21.08 -1.40
CA VAL A 211 -0.50 -21.01 -0.90
C VAL A 211 0.12 -22.41 -0.85
N ALA A 212 -0.63 -23.42 -0.41
CA ALA A 212 -0.17 -24.80 -0.37
C ALA A 212 0.11 -25.37 -1.77
N LEU A 213 -0.73 -25.05 -2.78
CA LEU A 213 -0.46 -25.43 -4.17
C LEU A 213 0.78 -24.73 -4.74
N ALA A 214 0.93 -23.43 -4.45
CA ALA A 214 2.09 -22.66 -4.90
C ALA A 214 3.39 -23.20 -4.31
N LYS A 215 3.37 -23.46 -2.99
CA LYS A 215 4.47 -24.09 -2.26
C LYS A 215 4.83 -25.43 -2.89
N PHE A 216 3.84 -26.31 -3.09
CA PHE A 216 4.07 -27.63 -3.69
C PHE A 216 4.71 -27.55 -5.10
N LYS A 217 4.22 -26.65 -5.96
CA LYS A 217 4.76 -26.48 -7.31
C LYS A 217 6.21 -25.99 -7.30
N ILE A 218 6.54 -25.03 -6.43
CA ILE A 218 7.89 -24.45 -6.32
C ILE A 218 8.85 -25.48 -5.73
N GLU A 219 8.51 -26.14 -4.62
CA GLU A 219 9.39 -27.12 -3.96
C GLU A 219 9.73 -28.29 -4.89
N ARG A 220 8.79 -28.71 -5.74
CA ARG A 220 9.04 -29.77 -6.73
C ARG A 220 10.10 -29.37 -7.77
N GLN A 221 10.12 -28.10 -8.17
CA GLN A 221 11.00 -27.59 -9.21
C GLN A 221 12.28 -26.94 -8.64
N ALA A 222 12.45 -26.97 -7.32
CA ALA A 222 13.57 -26.33 -6.63
C ALA A 222 14.94 -26.71 -7.24
N SER A 223 15.17 -27.99 -7.54
CA SER A 223 16.44 -28.45 -8.14
C SER A 223 16.67 -27.99 -9.59
N SER A 224 15.64 -27.47 -10.26
CA SER A 224 15.71 -26.99 -11.64
C SER A 224 15.89 -25.48 -11.76
N PHE A 225 15.76 -24.74 -10.66
CA PHE A 225 15.91 -23.29 -10.66
C PHE A 225 17.38 -22.87 -10.59
N GLU A 226 17.71 -21.75 -11.24
CA GLU A 226 19.04 -21.14 -11.14
C GLU A 226 19.30 -20.61 -9.71
N ALA A 227 20.58 -20.54 -9.32
CA ALA A 227 20.98 -20.13 -7.98
C ALA A 227 20.39 -18.79 -7.48
N PRO A 228 20.25 -17.73 -8.32
CA PRO A 228 19.61 -16.48 -7.91
C PRO A 228 18.13 -16.67 -7.55
N VAL A 229 17.37 -17.36 -8.40
CA VAL A 229 15.94 -17.66 -8.19
C VAL A 229 15.76 -18.53 -6.94
N MET A 230 16.65 -19.49 -6.72
CA MET A 230 16.67 -20.31 -5.51
C MET A 230 16.92 -19.50 -4.24
N GLY A 231 17.87 -18.55 -4.27
CA GLY A 231 18.18 -17.69 -3.14
C GLY A 231 17.01 -16.77 -2.73
N THR A 232 16.22 -16.33 -3.71
CA THR A 232 15.03 -15.48 -3.47
C THR A 232 13.85 -16.28 -2.92
N LEU A 233 13.62 -17.51 -3.42
CA LEU A 233 12.44 -18.31 -3.07
C LEU A 233 12.62 -19.22 -1.85
N MET A 234 13.81 -19.78 -1.68
CA MET A 234 14.05 -20.88 -0.73
C MET A 234 14.72 -20.39 0.56
N GLY A 235 14.34 -21.00 1.68
CA GLY A 235 15.04 -20.89 2.96
C GLY A 235 16.21 -21.87 3.03
N ASP A 236 17.07 -21.68 4.03
CA ASP A 236 18.21 -22.57 4.31
C ASP A 236 17.75 -23.99 4.71
N ASP A 237 16.46 -24.15 5.06
CA ASP A 237 15.78 -25.40 5.37
C ASP A 237 15.22 -26.14 4.14
N GLY A 238 15.42 -25.58 2.94
CA GLY A 238 14.91 -26.15 1.69
C GLY A 238 13.40 -25.99 1.50
N GLN A 239 12.73 -25.14 2.29
CA GLN A 239 11.32 -24.79 2.08
C GLN A 239 11.17 -23.42 1.43
N VAL A 240 10.02 -23.16 0.81
CA VAL A 240 9.71 -21.81 0.29
C VAL A 240 9.51 -20.87 1.47
N ARG A 241 10.48 -19.99 1.75
CA ARG A 241 10.60 -19.25 3.01
C ARG A 241 9.31 -18.55 3.42
N ARG A 242 8.75 -17.71 2.53
CA ARG A 242 7.57 -16.87 2.83
C ARG A 242 6.26 -17.64 2.83
N LEU A 243 6.09 -18.58 1.88
CA LEU A 243 4.90 -19.44 1.85
C LEU A 243 4.89 -20.41 3.05
N GLY A 244 6.07 -20.84 3.49
CA GLY A 244 6.28 -21.62 4.70
C GLY A 244 5.82 -20.86 5.95
N THR A 245 6.29 -19.63 6.15
CA THR A 245 5.88 -18.77 7.28
C THR A 245 4.36 -18.59 7.36
N PHE A 246 3.69 -18.35 6.23
CA PHE A 246 2.23 -18.27 6.19
C PHE A 246 1.58 -19.55 6.75
N VAL A 247 2.01 -20.72 6.28
CA VAL A 247 1.45 -22.02 6.67
C VAL A 247 1.76 -22.37 8.14
N SER A 248 2.95 -22.02 8.63
CA SER A 248 3.40 -22.41 9.98
C SER A 248 2.98 -21.46 11.08
N GLU A 249 2.73 -20.17 10.77
CA GLU A 249 2.51 -19.14 11.79
C GLU A 249 1.17 -18.42 11.62
N VAL A 250 0.91 -17.86 10.44
CA VAL A 250 -0.27 -17.02 10.19
C VAL A 250 -1.55 -17.84 10.19
N PHE A 251 -1.57 -18.94 9.45
CA PHE A 251 -2.75 -19.80 9.35
C PHE A 251 -3.13 -20.47 10.69
N PRO A 252 -2.20 -21.05 11.47
CA PRO A 252 -2.53 -21.58 12.79
C PRO A 252 -3.03 -20.52 13.77
N ALA A 253 -2.50 -19.29 13.72
CA ALA A 253 -2.99 -18.19 14.54
C ALA A 253 -4.45 -17.87 14.23
N PHE A 254 -4.80 -17.71 12.95
CA PHE A 254 -6.18 -17.56 12.54
C PHE A 254 -7.06 -18.74 12.98
N HIS A 255 -6.62 -19.96 12.71
CA HIS A 255 -7.36 -21.18 13.04
C HIS A 255 -7.63 -21.34 14.54
N SER A 256 -6.77 -20.80 15.40
CA SER A 256 -6.98 -20.81 16.86
C SER A 256 -8.27 -20.07 17.28
N THR A 257 -8.71 -19.09 16.47
CA THR A 257 -9.94 -18.31 16.71
C THR A 257 -11.17 -18.92 16.05
N SER A 258 -11.02 -19.89 15.14
CA SER A 258 -12.11 -20.44 14.32
C SER A 258 -13.29 -20.95 15.15
N ASN A 259 -13.03 -21.53 16.33
CA ASN A 259 -14.12 -21.99 17.18
C ASN A 259 -15.02 -20.84 17.68
N ALA A 260 -14.40 -19.75 18.13
CA ALA A 260 -15.12 -18.56 18.58
C ALA A 260 -15.79 -17.83 17.42
N VAL A 261 -15.15 -17.80 16.25
CA VAL A 261 -15.67 -17.15 15.04
C VAL A 261 -16.88 -17.91 14.45
N LEU A 262 -16.82 -19.25 14.39
CA LEU A 262 -17.80 -20.07 13.66
C LEU A 262 -18.91 -20.65 14.52
N TYR A 263 -18.60 -21.03 15.77
CA TYR A 263 -19.52 -21.83 16.59
C TYR A 263 -20.13 -21.06 17.76
N SER A 264 -19.85 -19.76 17.88
CA SER A 264 -20.43 -18.89 18.91
C SER A 264 -21.87 -18.45 18.62
N LYS A 265 -22.45 -18.88 17.48
CA LYS A 265 -23.75 -18.42 16.97
C LYS A 265 -23.81 -16.89 16.81
N GLY A 266 -22.68 -16.30 16.40
CA GLY A 266 -22.56 -14.85 16.24
C GLY A 266 -22.59 -14.12 17.58
N ARG A 267 -22.10 -14.69 18.68
CA ARG A 267 -21.84 -13.93 19.92
C ARG A 267 -20.58 -13.08 19.77
N PRO A 268 -20.45 -11.97 20.53
CA PRO A 268 -19.27 -11.13 20.45
C PRO A 268 -18.03 -11.92 20.82
N LEU A 269 -16.93 -11.65 20.13
CA LEU A 269 -15.63 -12.15 20.52
C LEU A 269 -15.16 -11.46 21.81
N ASP A 270 -14.43 -12.20 22.62
CA ASP A 270 -13.69 -11.59 23.72
C ASP A 270 -12.44 -10.84 23.21
N ALA A 271 -11.84 -10.04 24.10
CA ALA A 271 -10.68 -9.22 23.77
C ALA A 271 -9.46 -10.05 23.30
N ASP A 272 -9.32 -11.28 23.82
CA ASP A 272 -8.19 -12.15 23.44
C ASP A 272 -8.35 -12.61 21.98
N HIS A 273 -9.53 -13.07 21.58
CA HIS A 273 -9.80 -13.47 20.20
C HIS A 273 -9.70 -12.28 19.24
N CYS A 274 -10.16 -11.08 19.64
CA CYS A 274 -9.98 -9.86 18.85
C CYS A 274 -8.50 -9.54 18.64
N ALA A 275 -7.68 -9.58 19.69
CA ALA A 275 -6.25 -9.30 19.59
C ALA A 275 -5.51 -10.29 18.68
N VAL A 276 -5.86 -11.59 18.74
CA VAL A 276 -5.31 -12.59 17.81
C VAL A 276 -5.67 -12.25 16.36
N LEU A 277 -6.92 -11.89 16.09
CA LEU A 277 -7.37 -11.50 14.75
C LEU A 277 -6.70 -10.21 14.26
N GLU A 278 -6.48 -9.22 15.12
CA GLU A 278 -5.70 -8.02 14.80
C GLU A 278 -4.27 -8.38 14.38
N GLY A 279 -3.58 -9.24 15.13
CA GLY A 279 -2.25 -9.75 14.75
C GLY A 279 -2.28 -10.59 13.45
N VAL A 280 -3.39 -11.25 13.13
CA VAL A 280 -3.55 -11.94 11.84
C VAL A 280 -3.66 -10.95 10.67
N VAL A 281 -4.35 -9.82 10.83
CA VAL A 281 -4.41 -8.74 9.80
C VAL A 281 -3.00 -8.27 9.44
N GLU A 282 -2.19 -8.03 10.47
CA GLU A 282 -0.80 -7.62 10.34
C GLU A 282 0.00 -8.61 9.49
N ARG A 283 0.04 -9.87 9.91
CA ARG A 283 0.86 -10.88 9.24
C ARG A 283 0.37 -11.22 7.83
N LEU A 284 -0.95 -11.17 7.58
CA LEU A 284 -1.49 -11.31 6.23
C LEU A 284 -1.01 -10.18 5.31
N SER A 285 -0.94 -8.95 5.84
CA SER A 285 -0.48 -7.78 5.10
C SER A 285 1.03 -7.84 4.83
N GLU A 286 1.83 -8.18 5.84
CA GLU A 286 3.28 -8.40 5.68
C GLU A 286 3.56 -9.50 4.65
N PHE A 287 2.82 -10.61 4.74
CA PHE A 287 2.92 -11.71 3.79
C PHE A 287 2.62 -11.26 2.36
N ALA A 288 1.57 -10.46 2.17
CA ALA A 288 1.17 -9.95 0.86
C ALA A 288 2.23 -9.02 0.25
N VAL A 289 2.79 -8.09 1.05
CA VAL A 289 3.89 -7.20 0.61
C VAL A 289 5.12 -8.00 0.24
N ALA A 290 5.60 -8.87 1.15
CA ALA A 290 6.79 -9.66 0.91
C ALA A 290 6.67 -10.56 -0.32
N LEU A 291 5.48 -11.13 -0.56
CA LEU A 291 5.23 -11.95 -1.73
C LEU A 291 5.14 -11.11 -3.02
N GLN A 292 4.63 -9.89 -2.96
CA GLN A 292 4.60 -8.94 -4.08
C GLN A 292 6.00 -8.46 -4.48
N ASP A 293 6.90 -8.24 -3.51
CA ASP A 293 8.29 -7.89 -3.76
C ASP A 293 9.01 -9.03 -4.51
N ILE A 294 8.84 -10.27 -4.03
CA ILE A 294 9.35 -11.47 -4.70
C ILE A 294 8.79 -11.59 -6.13
N LEU A 295 7.49 -11.38 -6.32
CA LEU A 295 6.88 -11.40 -7.65
C LEU A 295 7.47 -10.36 -8.59
N THR A 296 7.75 -9.16 -8.09
CA THR A 296 8.32 -8.06 -8.87
C THR A 296 9.76 -8.37 -9.27
N GLU A 297 10.55 -8.92 -8.35
CA GLU A 297 11.90 -9.40 -8.62
C GLU A 297 11.91 -10.51 -9.69
N LEU A 298 11.07 -11.53 -9.53
CA LEU A 298 10.98 -12.67 -10.44
C LEU A 298 10.40 -12.32 -11.81
N SER A 299 9.55 -11.30 -11.92
CA SER A 299 8.95 -10.88 -13.19
C SER A 299 9.91 -10.07 -14.08
N ASN A 300 10.93 -9.45 -13.47
CA ASN A 300 11.95 -8.69 -14.19
C ASN A 300 13.08 -9.57 -14.74
N ASP A 301 13.16 -10.82 -14.26
CA ASP A 301 14.22 -11.75 -14.62
C ASP A 301 13.76 -12.69 -15.76
N ARG A 302 14.58 -12.87 -16.80
CA ARG A 302 14.23 -13.72 -17.97
C ARG A 302 14.25 -15.23 -17.65
N THR A 303 14.59 -15.58 -16.41
CA THR A 303 14.80 -16.94 -15.88
C THR A 303 13.55 -17.53 -15.22
N SER A 304 12.41 -16.82 -15.26
CA SER A 304 11.16 -17.20 -14.58
C SER A 304 10.39 -18.38 -15.20
N ALA A 305 10.98 -19.11 -16.14
CA ALA A 305 10.33 -20.21 -16.85
C ALA A 305 9.98 -21.35 -15.89
N GLY A 306 8.70 -21.68 -15.79
CA GLY A 306 8.20 -22.78 -14.94
C GLY A 306 7.62 -22.35 -13.59
N LEU A 307 7.84 -21.10 -13.15
CA LEU A 307 7.29 -20.59 -11.89
C LEU A 307 5.78 -20.31 -11.96
N PRO A 308 5.01 -20.59 -10.90
CA PRO A 308 3.57 -20.35 -10.87
C PRO A 308 3.23 -18.88 -10.56
N LEU A 309 3.76 -17.92 -11.33
CA LEU A 309 3.64 -16.47 -11.06
C LEU A 309 2.19 -15.99 -10.93
N GLU A 310 1.28 -16.49 -11.78
CA GLU A 310 -0.15 -16.14 -11.69
C GLU A 310 -0.77 -16.60 -10.36
N LEU A 311 -0.37 -17.79 -9.90
CA LEU A 311 -0.86 -18.36 -8.63
C LEU A 311 -0.36 -17.54 -7.43
N LEU A 312 0.90 -17.09 -7.48
CA LEU A 312 1.49 -16.22 -6.47
C LEU A 312 0.81 -14.84 -6.48
N GLY A 313 0.56 -14.25 -7.65
CA GLY A 313 -0.16 -12.97 -7.77
C GLY A 313 -1.60 -13.03 -7.23
N LYS A 314 -2.31 -14.13 -7.51
CA LYS A 314 -3.62 -14.42 -6.89
C LYS A 314 -3.51 -14.59 -5.38
N SER A 315 -2.42 -15.18 -4.87
CA SER A 315 -2.20 -15.35 -3.42
C SER A 315 -1.96 -14.02 -2.71
N VAL A 316 -1.25 -13.07 -3.34
CA VAL A 316 -1.13 -11.69 -2.84
C VAL A 316 -2.50 -11.03 -2.73
N THR A 317 -3.30 -11.13 -3.79
CA THR A 317 -4.66 -10.54 -3.83
C THR A 317 -5.56 -11.13 -2.74
N ASP A 318 -5.51 -12.44 -2.54
CA ASP A 318 -6.32 -13.13 -1.55
C ASP A 318 -5.84 -12.90 -0.12
N ALA A 319 -4.54 -12.67 0.11
CA ALA A 319 -4.00 -12.27 1.40
C ALA A 319 -4.51 -10.87 1.80
N TRP A 320 -4.45 -9.90 0.89
CA TRP A 320 -5.05 -8.58 1.10
C TRP A 320 -6.56 -8.65 1.35
N THR A 321 -7.25 -9.46 0.54
CA THR A 321 -8.70 -9.68 0.70
C THR A 321 -9.01 -10.28 2.06
N SER A 322 -8.26 -11.30 2.50
CA SER A 322 -8.47 -11.94 3.80
C SER A 322 -8.19 -11.00 4.96
N ALA A 323 -7.14 -10.17 4.89
CA ALA A 323 -6.86 -9.15 5.90
C ALA A 323 -8.00 -8.14 6.03
N HIS A 324 -8.56 -7.69 4.90
CA HIS A 324 -9.77 -6.86 4.88
C HIS A 324 -10.95 -7.58 5.53
N GLU A 325 -11.19 -8.85 5.21
CA GLU A 325 -12.29 -9.59 5.81
C GLU A 325 -12.17 -9.71 7.34
N VAL A 326 -10.96 -9.87 7.86
CA VAL A 326 -10.72 -9.87 9.31
C VAL A 326 -11.06 -8.50 9.89
N MET A 327 -10.61 -7.40 9.27
CA MET A 327 -10.95 -6.04 9.71
C MET A 327 -12.45 -5.78 9.68
N ARG A 328 -13.15 -6.18 8.62
CA ARG A 328 -14.60 -6.05 8.50
C ARG A 328 -15.34 -6.89 9.53
N PHE A 329 -14.81 -8.04 9.92
CA PHE A 329 -15.39 -8.86 10.98
C PHE A 329 -15.15 -8.25 12.38
N LEU A 330 -13.98 -7.64 12.60
CA LEU A 330 -13.66 -6.92 13.85
C LEU A 330 -14.56 -5.70 14.04
N THR A 331 -14.93 -4.98 12.98
CA THR A 331 -15.82 -3.80 13.08
C THR A 331 -17.24 -4.15 13.48
N LEU A 332 -17.65 -5.42 13.31
CA LEU A 332 -18.94 -5.92 13.78
C LEU A 332 -18.94 -6.23 15.28
N GLN A 333 -17.77 -6.28 15.94
CA GLN A 333 -17.72 -6.50 17.37
C GLN A 333 -18.21 -5.25 18.12
N PRO A 334 -18.95 -5.41 19.23
CA PRO A 334 -19.38 -4.29 20.05
C PRO A 334 -18.16 -3.48 20.51
N LYS A 335 -18.23 -2.15 20.41
CA LYS A 335 -17.19 -1.28 20.96
C LYS A 335 -17.25 -1.37 22.48
N THR A 336 -16.31 -2.11 23.07
CA THR A 336 -16.15 -2.15 24.54
C THR A 336 -15.87 -0.73 25.03
N SER A 337 -16.84 -0.11 25.70
CA SER A 337 -16.54 1.06 26.53
C SER A 337 -15.63 0.57 27.65
N ALA A 338 -14.37 0.99 27.64
CA ALA A 338 -13.41 0.68 28.67
C ALA A 338 -13.83 1.31 30.00
N ILE A 339 -14.70 0.62 30.74
CA ILE A 339 -14.81 0.75 32.19
C ILE A 339 -14.31 -0.57 32.75
N ILE A 340 -12.98 -0.72 32.74
CA ILE A 340 -12.31 -1.66 33.62
C ILE A 340 -11.78 -0.80 34.76
N ALA A 341 -12.44 -0.89 35.91
CA ALA A 341 -11.85 -0.42 37.16
C ALA A 341 -10.51 -1.16 37.33
N PRO A 342 -9.40 -0.45 37.62
CA PRO A 342 -8.10 -1.07 37.75
C PRO A 342 -8.13 -2.12 38.88
N PRO A 343 -7.49 -3.29 38.70
CA PRO A 343 -7.31 -4.22 39.80
C PRO A 343 -6.45 -3.53 40.86
N THR A 344 -6.96 -3.50 42.09
CA THR A 344 -6.21 -3.06 43.28
C THR A 344 -4.85 -3.73 43.34
N ASP A 345 -3.81 -2.91 43.41
CA ASP A 345 -2.44 -3.29 43.72
C ASP A 345 -2.38 -4.29 44.88
N ALA A 346 -1.90 -5.50 44.60
CA ALA A 346 -1.31 -6.37 45.62
C ALA A 346 0.20 -6.39 45.37
N GLY A 347 0.87 -5.35 45.86
CA GLY A 347 2.31 -5.27 45.94
C GLY A 347 2.87 -6.28 46.94
N ALA A 348 3.99 -6.89 46.54
CA ALA A 348 5.15 -7.32 47.32
C ALA A 348 4.90 -7.82 48.76
N GLY A 349 5.15 -9.11 48.98
CA GLY A 349 5.28 -9.68 50.32
C GLY A 349 6.58 -9.27 51.01
N ILE A 350 6.53 -9.15 52.34
CA ILE A 350 7.64 -9.47 53.27
C ILE A 350 7.08 -10.08 54.57
N SER A 351 7.56 -11.30 54.84
CA SER A 351 7.94 -11.97 56.10
C SER A 351 7.00 -12.14 57.32
N ALA A 352 6.91 -13.43 57.69
CA ALA A 352 6.67 -14.10 58.97
C ALA A 352 6.74 -13.31 60.29
N SER A 353 5.72 -13.46 61.15
CA SER A 353 5.69 -14.45 62.25
C SER A 353 4.72 -14.06 63.38
N THR A 354 4.16 -15.10 64.01
CA THR A 354 3.77 -15.17 65.44
C THR A 354 2.37 -14.73 65.88
N ALA A 355 1.57 -15.78 66.18
CA ALA A 355 0.64 -15.94 67.31
C ALA A 355 -0.65 -15.12 67.43
N GLY A 356 -1.77 -15.85 67.57
CA GLY A 356 -2.77 -15.54 68.61
C GLY A 356 -4.24 -15.55 68.21
N LYS A 357 -4.90 -16.70 68.44
CA LYS A 357 -6.24 -16.88 69.06
C LYS A 357 -7.49 -16.10 68.57
N GLY A 358 -8.56 -16.88 68.34
CA GLY A 358 -9.96 -16.53 68.64
C GLY A 358 -10.85 -16.38 67.40
N ALA A 359 -11.66 -17.35 66.98
CA ALA A 359 -12.93 -17.88 67.54
C ALA A 359 -14.20 -17.10 67.12
N GLY A 360 -15.23 -17.85 66.68
CA GLY A 360 -16.62 -17.41 66.45
C GLY A 360 -17.00 -17.39 64.95
N ALA A 361 -17.60 -18.40 64.31
CA ALA A 361 -18.83 -19.16 64.57
C ALA A 361 -20.13 -18.35 64.39
N GLU A 362 -20.87 -18.66 63.32
CA GLU A 362 -22.36 -18.81 63.17
C GLU A 362 -22.68 -18.71 61.65
N GLY A 363 -23.24 -19.73 60.96
CA GLY A 363 -24.58 -20.32 61.11
C GLY A 363 -25.52 -19.58 60.15
N THR A 364 -26.30 -20.15 59.21
CA THR A 364 -27.05 -21.41 59.20
C THR A 364 -27.76 -21.64 57.84
N ALA A 365 -27.93 -22.93 57.46
CA ALA A 365 -29.07 -23.64 56.80
C ALA A 365 -29.70 -23.12 55.46
N ALA A 366 -30.24 -23.92 54.52
CA ALA A 366 -30.83 -25.27 54.48
C ALA A 366 -30.78 -25.83 53.02
N ARG A 367 -30.42 -27.08 52.70
CA ARG A 367 -31.10 -28.41 52.78
C ARG A 367 -32.21 -28.73 51.74
N ARG A 368 -31.91 -29.67 50.81
CA ARG A 368 -32.78 -30.81 50.31
C ARG A 368 -31.90 -31.74 49.42
N LYS A 369 -31.41 -32.91 49.89
CA LYS A 369 -31.97 -34.31 49.83
C LYS A 369 -32.38 -34.71 48.39
N GLY A 370 -31.84 -35.74 47.70
CA GLY A 370 -31.26 -37.07 47.97
C GLY A 370 -30.98 -37.76 46.59
N LYS A 371 -30.55 -39.02 46.38
CA LYS A 371 -30.11 -40.19 47.18
C LYS A 371 -29.62 -41.26 46.15
N GLY A 372 -28.59 -42.06 46.48
CA GLY A 372 -28.24 -43.35 45.82
C GLY A 372 -26.72 -43.55 45.59
N LYS A 373 -25.95 -44.17 46.50
CA LYS A 373 -25.53 -45.60 46.59
C LYS A 373 -24.82 -46.11 45.32
N HIS A 374 -23.53 -46.50 45.32
CA HIS A 374 -22.92 -47.64 46.03
C HIS A 374 -21.40 -47.46 46.36
N LYS A 375 -20.92 -48.25 47.33
CA LYS A 375 -19.54 -48.48 47.85
C LYS A 375 -19.21 -49.99 47.62
N PRO A 376 -18.07 -50.57 48.05
CA PRO A 376 -16.63 -50.20 48.11
C PRO A 376 -15.76 -51.21 47.31
N ALA A 377 -14.43 -51.11 47.21
CA ALA A 377 -13.40 -51.64 48.14
C ALA A 377 -12.07 -51.68 47.32
N THR A 378 -10.84 -51.71 47.80
CA THR A 378 -10.16 -52.07 49.07
C THR A 378 -8.71 -51.60 48.88
N GLY A 379 -8.05 -50.98 49.86
CA GLY A 379 -7.16 -51.65 50.82
C GLY A 379 -5.75 -51.05 50.66
N ASP A 380 -5.26 -50.30 51.65
CA ASP A 380 -4.21 -50.71 52.62
C ASP A 380 -2.81 -50.35 52.08
N GLY A 381 -1.85 -49.76 52.81
CA GLY A 381 -1.69 -49.26 54.17
C GLY A 381 -0.34 -48.49 54.20
N SER A 382 -0.20 -47.39 54.94
CA SER A 382 0.64 -47.25 56.16
C SER A 382 2.04 -47.92 56.08
N SER A 383 3.18 -47.34 56.49
CA SER A 383 3.48 -46.22 57.39
C SER A 383 4.97 -45.83 57.33
N ALA A 384 5.25 -44.57 57.67
CA ALA A 384 6.43 -43.98 58.33
C ALA A 384 7.81 -44.69 58.35
N ARG A 385 8.87 -43.91 58.04
CA ARG A 385 9.80 -43.24 58.99
C ARG A 385 11.24 -43.14 58.44
N ARG A 386 11.81 -41.93 58.45
CA ARG A 386 13.21 -41.58 58.11
C ARG A 386 14.15 -41.86 59.31
N PRO A 387 15.45 -42.13 59.09
CA PRO A 387 16.47 -41.09 59.30
C PRO A 387 17.65 -41.09 58.28
N GLU A 388 18.33 -39.95 58.19
CA GLU A 388 19.54 -39.59 57.39
C GLU A 388 20.85 -40.26 57.89
N PRO A 389 22.05 -40.01 57.32
CA PRO A 389 22.47 -39.80 55.92
C PRO A 389 23.73 -40.63 55.54
N GLN A 390 23.89 -41.11 54.29
CA GLN A 390 25.21 -41.42 53.73
C GLN A 390 25.32 -41.09 52.24
N VAL A 391 26.47 -40.50 51.92
CA VAL A 391 26.96 -40.01 50.64
C VAL A 391 27.37 -41.17 49.74
N VAL A 392 27.09 -41.09 48.42
CA VAL A 392 28.05 -41.25 47.29
C VAL A 392 27.29 -41.24 45.94
N ALA A 393 27.87 -40.47 45.01
CA ALA A 393 27.56 -40.23 43.60
C ALA A 393 27.17 -41.47 42.76
N GLY A 394 26.47 -41.37 41.63
CA GLY A 394 25.97 -40.24 40.85
C GLY A 394 25.41 -40.78 39.53
N VAL A 395 24.21 -40.33 39.15
CA VAL A 395 23.70 -40.34 37.78
C VAL A 395 22.87 -39.07 37.66
N SER A 396 23.34 -38.12 36.86
CA SER A 396 22.63 -36.88 36.57
C SER A 396 21.48 -37.18 35.61
N ASP A 397 20.36 -37.64 36.15
CA ASP A 397 19.08 -37.56 35.46
C ASP A 397 18.75 -36.08 35.30
N THR A 398 18.80 -35.61 34.06
CA THR A 398 18.33 -34.27 33.70
C THR A 398 16.81 -34.29 33.84
N GLU A 399 16.28 -33.61 34.86
CA GLU A 399 14.85 -33.36 35.00
C GLU A 399 14.27 -32.79 33.69
N PRO A 400 13.06 -33.19 33.28
CA PRO A 400 12.43 -32.62 32.11
C PRO A 400 12.16 -31.13 32.38
N ALA A 401 12.80 -30.27 31.60
CA ALA A 401 12.60 -28.83 31.66
C ALA A 401 11.09 -28.52 31.60
N ALA A 402 10.57 -27.88 32.64
CA ALA A 402 9.16 -27.51 32.72
C ALA A 402 8.79 -26.61 31.54
N ASN A 403 7.99 -27.13 30.61
CA ASN A 403 7.44 -26.35 29.50
C ASN A 403 6.43 -25.34 30.06
N VAL A 404 6.67 -24.06 29.81
CA VAL A 404 5.81 -22.96 30.24
C VAL A 404 4.91 -22.57 29.07
N LEU A 405 3.63 -22.37 29.35
CA LEU A 405 2.66 -21.88 28.38
C LEU A 405 2.84 -20.37 28.21
N VAL A 406 3.39 -19.93 27.09
CA VAL A 406 3.67 -18.52 26.77
C VAL A 406 2.76 -18.06 25.64
N ARG A 407 2.29 -16.81 25.72
CA ARG A 407 1.61 -16.15 24.60
C ARG A 407 2.63 -15.77 23.55
N SER A 408 2.43 -16.23 22.32
CA SER A 408 3.21 -15.80 21.15
C SER A 408 2.94 -14.33 20.84
N ASP A 409 3.78 -13.76 19.97
CA ASP A 409 3.58 -12.42 19.39
C ASP A 409 2.22 -12.28 18.67
N LEU A 410 1.56 -13.40 18.36
CA LEU A 410 0.23 -13.47 17.72
C LEU A 410 -0.90 -13.76 18.72
N GLY A 411 -0.63 -13.69 20.02
CA GLY A 411 -1.61 -13.96 21.09
C GLY A 411 -1.95 -15.44 21.32
N THR A 412 -1.37 -16.36 20.53
CA THR A 412 -1.60 -17.81 20.66
C THR A 412 -0.80 -18.43 21.79
N LYS A 413 -1.37 -19.42 22.49
CA LYS A 413 -0.68 -20.11 23.59
C LYS A 413 0.24 -21.20 23.03
N LYS A 414 1.56 -21.07 23.23
CA LYS A 414 2.59 -22.04 22.84
C LYS A 414 3.30 -22.58 24.08
N LEU A 415 3.58 -23.87 24.12
CA LEU A 415 4.46 -24.47 25.12
C LEU A 415 5.92 -24.24 24.68
N VAL A 416 6.69 -23.54 25.51
CA VAL A 416 8.10 -23.24 25.25
C VAL A 416 8.93 -23.46 26.51
N SER A 417 10.24 -23.67 26.33
CA SER A 417 11.16 -23.83 27.45
C SER A 417 11.27 -22.53 28.27
N ALA A 418 11.61 -22.63 29.56
CA ALA A 418 11.72 -21.46 30.44
C ALA A 418 12.70 -20.38 29.91
N LYS A 419 13.73 -20.78 29.17
CA LYS A 419 14.72 -19.88 28.55
C LYS A 419 14.16 -19.12 27.35
N GLU A 420 13.35 -19.79 26.52
CA GLU A 420 12.62 -19.15 25.42
C GLU A 420 11.50 -18.23 25.92
N ALA A 421 10.87 -18.57 27.05
CA ALA A 421 9.84 -17.74 27.70
C ALA A 421 10.42 -16.39 28.13
N GLN A 422 11.63 -16.37 28.69
CA GLN A 422 12.29 -15.14 29.15
C GLN A 422 12.78 -14.28 27.98
N ALA A 423 13.26 -14.90 26.90
CA ALA A 423 13.62 -14.19 25.66
C ALA A 423 12.37 -13.60 24.99
N SER A 424 11.28 -14.36 24.88
CA SER A 424 10.01 -13.91 24.29
C SER A 424 9.37 -12.78 25.12
N ALA A 425 9.44 -12.83 26.44
CA ALA A 425 8.93 -11.77 27.31
C ALA A 425 9.74 -10.47 27.16
N ALA A 426 11.06 -10.53 27.01
CA ALA A 426 11.89 -9.35 26.78
C ALA A 426 11.58 -8.70 25.42
N THR A 427 11.42 -9.51 24.36
CA THR A 427 11.03 -9.04 23.02
C THR A 427 9.60 -8.48 23.00
N ALA A 428 8.65 -9.16 23.66
CA ALA A 428 7.27 -8.73 23.76
C ALA A 428 7.11 -7.45 24.57
N THR A 429 7.93 -7.22 25.61
CA THR A 429 7.91 -5.98 26.41
C THR A 429 8.52 -4.82 25.62
N ALA A 430 9.58 -5.07 24.84
CA ALA A 430 10.16 -4.09 23.92
C ALA A 430 9.21 -3.73 22.77
N HIS A 431 8.50 -4.72 22.21
CA HIS A 431 7.43 -4.49 21.22
C HIS A 431 6.24 -3.77 21.87
N LEU A 432 5.71 -4.19 23.03
CA LEU A 432 4.60 -3.49 23.70
C LEU A 432 4.93 -2.03 24.03
N ALA A 433 6.18 -1.70 24.40
CA ALA A 433 6.61 -0.33 24.64
C ALA A 433 6.62 0.54 23.36
N ILE A 434 6.86 -0.05 22.19
CA ILE A 434 6.77 0.62 20.88
C ILE A 434 5.30 0.81 20.43
N TRP A 435 4.38 -0.01 20.94
CA TRP A 435 2.97 -0.06 20.53
C TRP A 435 2.00 0.68 21.46
N GLN A 436 2.41 1.05 22.67
CA GLN A 436 1.62 1.83 23.65
C GLN A 436 1.50 3.33 23.35
N THR A 437 2.02 3.83 22.21
CA THR A 437 1.67 5.17 21.71
C THR A 437 0.68 5.04 20.56
N PRO A 438 -0.64 5.19 20.80
CA PRO A 438 -1.59 5.33 19.72
C PRO A 438 -1.27 6.65 19.00
N ALA A 439 -0.82 6.58 17.74
CA ALA A 439 -0.98 7.73 16.87
C ALA A 439 -2.50 7.94 16.74
N SER A 440 -3.03 8.96 17.42
CA SER A 440 -4.46 9.26 17.44
C SER A 440 -5.05 9.20 16.03
N THR A 441 -6.31 8.78 15.89
CA THR A 441 -7.05 8.78 14.62
C THR A 441 -6.95 10.15 13.90
N ALA A 442 -6.78 11.24 14.65
CA ALA A 442 -6.51 12.57 14.14
C ALA A 442 -5.14 12.74 13.46
N ALA A 443 -4.06 12.14 14.00
CA ALA A 443 -2.74 12.14 13.37
C ALA A 443 -2.75 11.37 12.04
N LEU A 444 -3.58 10.34 11.97
CA LEU A 444 -3.78 9.48 10.83
C LEU A 444 -4.58 10.17 9.72
N THR A 445 -5.71 10.79 10.05
CA THR A 445 -6.49 11.63 9.12
C THR A 445 -5.61 12.75 8.57
N ARG A 446 -4.83 13.42 9.43
CA ARG A 446 -3.86 14.43 9.03
C ARG A 446 -2.78 13.88 8.08
N GLY A 447 -2.32 12.65 8.30
CA GLY A 447 -1.37 11.99 7.41
C GLY A 447 -1.94 11.74 6.01
N VAL A 448 -3.20 11.29 5.91
CA VAL A 448 -3.90 11.06 4.64
C VAL A 448 -4.24 12.38 3.92
N GLU A 449 -4.64 13.40 4.66
CA GLU A 449 -4.82 14.76 4.14
C GLU A 449 -3.50 15.30 3.59
N ARG A 450 -2.41 15.20 4.38
CA ARG A 450 -1.09 15.66 3.94
C ARG A 450 -0.63 14.93 2.68
N LEU A 451 -0.86 13.62 2.60
CA LEU A 451 -0.55 12.84 1.41
C LEU A 451 -1.33 13.34 0.18
N SER A 452 -2.60 13.71 0.37
CA SER A 452 -3.44 14.26 -0.71
C SER A 452 -2.98 15.66 -1.13
N GLU A 453 -2.54 16.51 -0.20
CA GLU A 453 -1.96 17.83 -0.48
C GLU A 453 -0.66 17.73 -1.26
N LEU A 454 0.24 16.81 -0.87
CA LEU A 454 1.51 16.62 -1.56
C LEU A 454 1.32 16.19 -3.01
N LEU A 455 0.28 15.41 -3.32
CA LEU A 455 -0.10 15.02 -4.67
C LEU A 455 -0.60 16.18 -5.55
N GLN A 456 -0.96 17.32 -4.97
CA GLN A 456 -1.35 18.52 -5.72
C GLN A 456 -0.15 19.39 -6.12
N PHE A 457 1.08 18.99 -5.75
CA PHE A 457 2.26 19.75 -6.11
C PHE A 457 2.40 19.90 -7.63
N ASP A 458 2.51 21.14 -8.10
CA ASP A 458 2.57 21.48 -9.52
C ASP A 458 3.96 21.18 -10.12
N LEU A 459 4.23 19.89 -10.31
CA LEU A 459 5.45 19.40 -10.94
C LEU A 459 5.57 19.88 -12.40
N ALA A 460 4.44 19.94 -13.11
CA ALA A 460 4.37 20.40 -14.49
C ALA A 460 4.76 21.89 -14.60
N GLY A 461 4.32 22.72 -13.65
CA GLY A 461 4.73 24.12 -13.55
C GLY A 461 6.24 24.29 -13.30
N GLN A 462 6.85 23.41 -12.51
CA GLN A 462 8.31 23.40 -12.34
C GLN A 462 9.02 23.04 -13.66
N GLN A 463 8.57 22.01 -14.37
CA GLN A 463 9.11 21.63 -15.68
C GLN A 463 8.95 22.74 -16.73
N LYS A 464 7.81 23.44 -16.71
CA LYS A 464 7.56 24.60 -17.56
C LYS A 464 8.55 25.72 -17.27
N THR A 465 8.82 26.01 -15.99
CA THR A 465 9.80 27.00 -15.57
C THR A 465 11.20 26.66 -16.07
N ILE A 466 11.62 25.38 -15.94
CA ILE A 466 12.90 24.89 -16.49
C ILE A 466 12.98 25.09 -18.02
N SER A 467 11.87 24.83 -18.72
CA SER A 467 11.80 25.01 -20.16
C SER A 467 11.87 26.49 -20.57
N GLN A 468 11.25 27.36 -19.80
CA GLN A 468 11.24 28.82 -20.01
C GLN A 468 12.57 29.48 -19.64
N ALA A 469 13.34 28.92 -18.70
CA ALA A 469 14.63 29.46 -18.28
C ALA A 469 15.58 29.71 -19.46
N ARG A 470 15.47 28.94 -20.54
CA ARG A 470 16.25 29.08 -21.79
C ARG A 470 16.05 30.40 -22.52
N TRP A 471 14.97 31.12 -22.22
CA TRP A 471 14.59 32.38 -22.86
C TRP A 471 14.70 33.57 -21.91
N MET A 472 15.18 33.33 -20.69
CA MET A 472 15.38 34.37 -19.69
C MET A 472 16.77 35.00 -19.85
N LYS A 473 16.96 36.13 -19.17
CA LYS A 473 18.30 36.68 -18.96
C LYS A 473 19.17 35.66 -18.21
N PRO A 474 20.48 35.53 -18.49
CA PRO A 474 21.31 34.47 -17.91
C PRO A 474 21.27 34.38 -16.38
N GLU A 475 21.30 35.51 -15.66
CA GLU A 475 21.21 35.50 -14.19
C GLU A 475 19.82 35.09 -13.70
N ASP A 476 18.77 35.57 -14.35
CA ASP A 476 17.38 35.23 -14.03
C ASP A 476 17.11 33.74 -14.32
N ALA A 477 17.70 33.19 -15.38
CA ALA A 477 17.65 31.77 -15.70
C ALA A 477 18.34 30.93 -14.62
N ALA A 478 19.54 31.32 -14.19
CA ALA A 478 20.27 30.63 -13.13
C ALA A 478 19.48 30.66 -11.82
N TYR A 479 18.97 31.83 -11.44
CA TYR A 479 18.14 32.02 -10.25
C TYR A 479 16.84 31.22 -10.29
N ALA A 480 16.15 31.21 -11.44
CA ALA A 480 14.92 30.43 -11.62
C ALA A 480 15.19 28.92 -11.51
N LEU A 481 16.29 28.43 -12.10
CA LEU A 481 16.68 27.02 -11.98
C LEU A 481 17.03 26.64 -10.54
N ASP A 482 17.75 27.49 -9.81
CA ASP A 482 18.06 27.28 -8.39
C ASP A 482 16.80 27.25 -7.53
N THR A 483 15.90 28.21 -7.74
CA THR A 483 14.61 28.27 -7.05
C THR A 483 13.78 27.00 -7.31
N VAL A 484 13.80 26.48 -8.54
CA VAL A 484 13.11 25.21 -8.87
C VAL A 484 13.77 24.04 -8.16
N VAL A 485 15.10 23.94 -8.15
CA VAL A 485 15.83 22.88 -7.46
C VAL A 485 15.54 22.89 -5.96
N GLU A 486 15.60 24.06 -5.32
CA GLU A 486 15.30 24.23 -3.90
C GLU A 486 13.87 23.79 -3.57
N ARG A 487 12.88 24.22 -4.37
CA ARG A 487 11.47 23.82 -4.20
C ARG A 487 11.28 22.32 -4.38
N LEU A 488 11.87 21.72 -5.41
CA LEU A 488 11.79 20.29 -5.65
C LEU A 488 12.46 19.49 -4.53
N GLN A 489 13.58 19.97 -3.99
CA GLN A 489 14.27 19.33 -2.86
C GLN A 489 13.44 19.40 -1.59
N ALA A 490 12.93 20.58 -1.22
CA ALA A 490 12.05 20.75 -0.07
C ALA A 490 10.82 19.83 -0.18
N GLN A 491 10.20 19.79 -1.35
CA GLN A 491 9.06 18.91 -1.60
C GLN A 491 9.44 17.43 -1.53
N ALA A 492 10.57 17.03 -2.12
CA ALA A 492 11.03 15.63 -2.07
C ALA A 492 11.29 15.17 -0.64
N THR A 493 11.95 15.99 0.19
CA THR A 493 12.16 15.72 1.61
C THR A 493 10.83 15.54 2.35
N GLU A 494 9.84 16.36 2.01
CA GLU A 494 8.53 16.25 2.63
C GLU A 494 7.73 15.02 2.17
N MET A 495 7.79 14.68 0.88
CA MET A 495 7.22 13.43 0.36
C MET A 495 7.86 12.22 1.03
N GLU A 496 9.18 12.22 1.22
CA GLU A 496 9.90 11.17 1.92
C GLU A 496 9.47 11.05 3.38
N ALA A 497 9.37 12.18 4.10
CA ALA A 497 8.92 12.20 5.49
C ALA A 497 7.47 11.69 5.62
N CYS A 498 6.59 12.07 4.70
CA CYS A 498 5.20 11.59 4.66
C CYS A 498 5.14 10.08 4.35
N LEU A 499 5.91 9.61 3.38
CA LEU A 499 6.00 8.18 3.05
C LEU A 499 6.58 7.37 4.21
N ALA A 500 7.59 7.88 4.92
CA ALA A 500 8.19 7.27 6.09
C ALA A 500 7.21 7.22 7.27
N ALA A 501 6.47 8.30 7.52
CA ALA A 501 5.40 8.33 8.52
C ALA A 501 4.27 7.32 8.22
N LEU A 502 4.14 6.91 6.95
CA LEU A 502 3.17 5.93 6.45
C LEU A 502 3.83 4.60 6.01
N ALA A 503 5.10 4.37 6.37
CA ALA A 503 5.88 3.20 5.94
C ALA A 503 5.54 1.95 6.75
N GLU A 504 5.12 2.11 8.00
CA GLU A 504 4.63 1.02 8.85
C GLU A 504 3.21 0.62 8.44
N PRO A 505 2.95 -0.65 8.07
CA PRO A 505 1.61 -1.12 7.69
C PRO A 505 0.57 -1.12 8.84
N LEU A 506 0.95 -0.70 10.06
CA LEU A 506 0.35 -1.24 11.29
C LEU A 506 -0.18 -0.28 12.34
N ARG A 507 -0.09 1.04 12.12
CA ARG A 507 -0.72 2.00 13.04
C ARG A 507 -2.09 2.48 12.62
N LEU A 508 -2.62 1.96 11.51
CA LEU A 508 -3.76 2.56 10.85
C LEU A 508 -5.00 1.68 10.90
N GLY A 509 -5.86 1.93 11.90
CA GLY A 509 -7.27 1.52 11.89
C GLY A 509 -8.09 2.25 10.81
N LEU A 510 -7.65 2.15 9.54
CA LEU A 510 -8.32 2.71 8.38
C LEU A 510 -9.32 1.71 7.79
N PHE A 511 -10.50 2.22 7.42
CA PHE A 511 -11.51 1.44 6.70
C PHE A 511 -11.07 1.17 5.26
N THR A 512 -11.75 0.25 4.60
CA THR A 512 -11.22 -0.52 3.46
C THR A 512 -11.25 0.24 2.14
N THR A 513 -12.10 1.27 2.05
CA THR A 513 -12.06 2.28 0.99
C THR A 513 -10.86 3.23 1.14
N GLN A 514 -10.46 3.54 2.38
CA GLN A 514 -9.35 4.43 2.67
C GLN A 514 -8.00 3.73 2.51
N VAL A 515 -7.86 2.43 2.81
CA VAL A 515 -6.59 1.70 2.62
C VAL A 515 -6.21 1.57 1.14
N ARG A 516 -7.18 1.25 0.26
CA ARG A 516 -6.93 1.20 -1.19
C ARG A 516 -6.59 2.59 -1.75
N ASP A 517 -7.32 3.61 -1.32
CA ASP A 517 -7.06 5.01 -1.71
C ASP A 517 -5.67 5.47 -1.23
N VAL A 518 -5.34 5.24 0.04
CA VAL A 518 -4.03 5.56 0.63
C VAL A 518 -2.91 4.81 -0.08
N HIS A 519 -3.08 3.52 -0.39
CA HIS A 519 -2.08 2.75 -1.13
C HIS A 519 -1.91 3.29 -2.56
N ALA A 520 -3.00 3.52 -3.29
CA ALA A 520 -2.95 4.09 -4.64
C ALA A 520 -2.26 5.46 -4.64
N LYS A 521 -2.59 6.30 -3.66
CA LYS A 521 -1.98 7.62 -3.50
C LYS A 521 -0.52 7.53 -3.05
N LYS A 522 -0.14 6.55 -2.21
CA LYS A 522 1.26 6.26 -1.82
C LYS A 522 2.11 5.87 -3.03
N VAL A 523 1.61 4.96 -3.87
CA VAL A 523 2.27 4.58 -5.13
C VAL A 523 2.44 5.79 -6.05
N ARG A 524 1.39 6.61 -6.20
CA ARG A 524 1.45 7.83 -7.00
C ARG A 524 2.46 8.85 -6.43
N LEU A 525 2.52 8.99 -5.11
CA LEU A 525 3.48 9.88 -4.44
C LEU A 525 4.92 9.38 -4.58
N GLN A 526 5.16 8.06 -4.53
CA GLN A 526 6.46 7.46 -4.82
C GLN A 526 6.92 7.69 -6.26
N GLY A 527 5.98 7.58 -7.22
CA GLY A 527 6.24 7.94 -8.62
C GLY A 527 6.65 9.41 -8.75
N MET A 528 5.87 10.32 -8.17
CA MET A 528 6.15 11.75 -8.20
C MET A 528 7.45 12.14 -7.49
N LEU A 529 7.80 11.46 -6.39
CA LEU A 529 9.10 11.62 -5.70
C LEU A 529 10.27 11.21 -6.61
N SER A 530 10.12 10.09 -7.30
CA SER A 530 11.13 9.60 -8.26
C SER A 530 11.30 10.58 -9.42
N GLU A 531 10.21 11.11 -9.95
CA GLU A 531 10.23 12.15 -10.98
C GLU A 531 10.89 13.44 -10.49
N ALA A 532 10.54 13.93 -9.30
CA ALA A 532 11.13 15.12 -8.70
C ALA A 532 12.66 14.97 -8.52
N ARG A 533 13.12 13.83 -7.98
CA ARG A 533 14.55 13.49 -7.86
C ARG A 533 15.23 13.41 -9.24
N GLY A 534 14.55 12.82 -10.22
CA GLY A 534 15.02 12.77 -11.60
C GLY A 534 15.22 14.15 -12.21
N LEU A 535 14.25 15.06 -12.02
CA LEU A 535 14.32 16.45 -12.48
C LEU A 535 15.42 17.24 -11.78
N ILE A 536 15.57 17.13 -10.45
CA ILE A 536 16.66 17.78 -9.71
C ILE A 536 18.01 17.39 -10.30
N ASN A 537 18.21 16.08 -10.52
CA ASN A 537 19.45 15.56 -11.08
C ASN A 537 19.67 16.05 -12.52
N ASP A 538 18.63 16.08 -13.35
CA ASP A 538 18.73 16.56 -14.72
C ASP A 538 19.05 18.06 -14.79
N VAL A 539 18.38 18.87 -13.97
CA VAL A 539 18.62 20.31 -13.86
C VAL A 539 20.03 20.56 -13.37
N ASN A 540 20.48 19.93 -12.28
CA ASN A 540 21.83 20.12 -11.76
C ASN A 540 22.91 19.75 -12.78
N LYS A 541 22.73 18.66 -13.53
CA LYS A 541 23.64 18.27 -14.62
C LYS A 541 23.64 19.26 -15.78
N ARG A 542 22.49 19.89 -16.06
CA ARG A 542 22.29 20.72 -17.26
C ARG A 542 22.35 22.22 -17.00
N LYS A 543 22.33 22.67 -15.74
CA LYS A 543 22.22 24.09 -15.34
C LYS A 543 23.29 24.95 -16.00
N ALA A 544 24.56 24.55 -15.88
CA ALA A 544 25.67 25.28 -16.49
C ALA A 544 25.48 25.42 -18.01
N ALA A 545 25.10 24.32 -18.67
CA ALA A 545 24.92 24.31 -20.12
C ALA A 545 23.69 25.12 -20.57
N ILE A 546 22.58 25.11 -19.81
CA ILE A 546 21.41 25.96 -20.07
C ILE A 546 21.78 27.43 -19.91
N THR A 547 22.51 27.79 -18.87
CA THR A 547 22.94 29.17 -18.60
C THR A 547 23.88 29.66 -19.71
N THR A 548 24.82 28.82 -20.14
CA THR A 548 25.69 29.06 -21.30
C THR A 548 24.86 29.28 -22.57
N ASP A 549 23.87 28.43 -22.85
CA ASP A 549 23.00 28.59 -24.02
C ASP A 549 22.21 29.91 -23.95
N CYS A 550 21.75 30.33 -22.77
CA CYS A 550 21.11 31.64 -22.58
C CYS A 550 22.08 32.79 -22.92
N MET A 551 23.33 32.73 -22.48
CA MET A 551 24.33 33.75 -22.81
C MET A 551 24.58 33.86 -24.32
N LYS A 552 24.54 32.74 -25.05
CA LYS A 552 24.72 32.70 -26.51
C LYS A 552 23.55 33.32 -27.27
N THR A 553 22.33 33.21 -26.75
CA THR A 553 21.10 33.65 -27.43
C THR A 553 20.55 34.97 -26.89
N TYR A 554 21.10 35.49 -25.79
CA TYR A 554 20.60 36.68 -25.15
C TYR A 554 20.66 37.91 -26.07
N PRO A 555 19.54 38.64 -26.26
CA PRO A 555 19.50 39.77 -27.21
C PRO A 555 20.43 40.94 -26.86
N PHE A 556 20.88 41.02 -25.60
CA PHE A 556 21.65 42.16 -25.09
C PHE A 556 23.03 41.70 -24.60
N PRO A 557 23.99 41.44 -25.51
CA PRO A 557 25.31 40.93 -25.14
C PRO A 557 26.08 41.91 -24.24
N LEU A 558 26.85 41.37 -23.30
CA LEU A 558 27.63 42.10 -22.30
C LEU A 558 29.01 41.45 -22.12
N GLN A 559 30.00 42.23 -21.70
CA GLN A 559 31.38 41.75 -21.55
C GLN A 559 31.49 40.51 -20.67
N ASN A 560 30.83 40.52 -19.50
CA ASN A 560 30.85 39.40 -18.55
C ASN A 560 30.39 38.07 -19.19
N TYR A 561 29.35 38.10 -20.03
CA TYR A 561 28.88 36.91 -20.74
C TYR A 561 29.90 36.43 -21.78
N LEU A 562 30.51 37.35 -22.53
CA LEU A 562 31.51 36.99 -23.53
C LEU A 562 32.77 36.40 -22.88
N GLU A 563 33.19 36.93 -21.73
CA GLU A 563 34.30 36.39 -20.94
C GLU A 563 33.99 34.96 -20.47
N GLN A 564 32.81 34.73 -19.90
CA GLN A 564 32.40 33.39 -19.46
C GLN A 564 32.31 32.40 -20.62
N LEU A 565 31.74 32.81 -21.76
CA LEU A 565 31.68 31.98 -22.96
C LEU A 565 33.07 31.66 -23.52
N ARG A 566 34.03 32.59 -23.44
CA ARG A 566 35.42 32.34 -23.87
C ARG A 566 36.14 31.37 -22.93
N VAL A 567 35.99 31.54 -21.62
CA VAL A 567 36.55 30.60 -20.61
C VAL A 567 35.99 29.20 -20.83
N ALA A 568 34.69 29.08 -21.14
CA ALA A 568 34.03 27.82 -21.48
C ALA A 568 34.43 27.28 -22.87
N LYS A 569 35.25 27.99 -23.66
CA LYS A 569 35.60 27.66 -25.06
C LYS A 569 34.37 27.53 -25.96
N GLU A 570 33.31 28.26 -25.66
CA GLU A 570 32.02 28.29 -26.36
C GLU A 570 31.91 29.46 -27.35
N LEU A 571 32.89 30.36 -27.33
CA LEU A 571 32.95 31.55 -28.17
C LEU A 571 34.37 31.80 -28.65
N THR A 572 34.54 31.87 -29.96
CA THR A 572 35.79 32.26 -30.62
C THR A 572 35.52 33.35 -31.65
N PRO A 573 36.46 34.29 -31.86
CA PRO A 573 36.42 35.18 -33.01
C PRO A 573 36.38 34.34 -34.29
N ALA A 574 35.40 34.61 -35.15
CA ALA A 574 35.28 33.92 -36.43
C ALA A 574 36.20 34.55 -37.48
N ASP A 575 36.44 35.86 -37.37
CA ASP A 575 37.16 36.66 -38.34
C ASP A 575 38.17 37.59 -37.64
N LEU A 576 39.20 38.01 -38.38
CA LEU A 576 40.08 39.11 -37.96
C LEU A 576 39.32 40.45 -37.97
N PRO A 577 39.73 41.44 -37.15
CA PRO A 577 39.15 42.78 -37.18
C PRO A 577 39.23 43.39 -38.57
N ARG A 578 38.10 43.93 -39.06
CA ARG A 578 37.98 44.58 -40.38
C ARG A 578 37.57 46.04 -40.22
N ALA A 579 38.28 46.95 -40.89
CA ALA A 579 37.88 48.35 -40.96
C ALA A 579 36.62 48.53 -41.82
N LEU A 580 35.61 49.27 -41.31
CA LEU A 580 34.34 49.45 -42.02
C LEU A 580 34.36 50.51 -43.13
N LYS A 581 35.34 51.42 -43.12
CA LYS A 581 35.48 52.52 -44.11
C LYS A 581 36.82 52.49 -44.87
N GLY A 582 37.40 51.30 -45.03
CA GLY A 582 38.74 51.11 -45.61
C GLY A 582 39.86 51.28 -44.58
N GLU A 583 41.07 50.84 -44.94
CA GLU A 583 42.26 50.98 -44.11
C GLU A 583 43.20 52.06 -44.65
N PRO A 584 43.85 52.86 -43.79
CA PRO A 584 43.68 52.92 -42.32
C PRO A 584 42.32 53.52 -41.91
N GLY A 585 41.72 52.97 -40.85
CA GLY A 585 40.37 53.32 -40.40
C GLY A 585 40.29 53.60 -38.90
N ALA A 586 39.20 54.24 -38.47
CA ALA A 586 38.93 54.52 -37.06
C ALA A 586 37.79 53.68 -36.45
N LEU A 587 37.18 52.79 -37.25
CA LEU A 587 36.08 51.92 -36.85
C LEU A 587 36.28 50.52 -37.43
N PHE A 588 36.37 49.55 -36.54
CA PHE A 588 36.59 48.14 -36.86
C PHE A 588 35.45 47.27 -36.34
N GLU A 589 35.22 46.17 -37.03
CA GLU A 589 34.21 45.17 -36.68
C GLU A 589 34.85 43.78 -36.59
N ILE A 590 34.46 43.00 -35.59
CA ILE A 590 34.83 41.59 -35.41
C ILE A 590 33.55 40.77 -35.25
N LYS A 591 33.45 39.66 -35.98
CA LYS A 591 32.39 38.68 -35.82
C LYS A 591 32.74 37.69 -34.72
N LEU A 592 31.88 37.59 -33.71
CA LEU A 592 31.95 36.54 -32.71
C LEU A 592 30.88 35.50 -33.03
N GLN A 593 31.29 34.25 -33.28
CA GLN A 593 30.36 33.16 -33.56
C GLN A 593 30.36 32.19 -32.37
N PRO A 594 29.26 32.13 -31.59
CA PRO A 594 29.12 31.09 -30.59
C PRO A 594 29.03 29.71 -31.25
N LYS A 595 29.53 28.69 -30.54
CA LYS A 595 29.31 27.29 -30.90
C LYS A 595 27.83 26.93 -30.88
N ALA A 596 27.49 25.83 -31.56
CA ALA A 596 26.15 25.28 -31.60
C ALA A 596 25.55 25.16 -30.19
N LEU A 597 24.24 25.43 -30.09
CA LEU A 597 23.45 25.11 -28.91
C LEU A 597 23.37 23.59 -28.74
N ARG A 598 22.92 23.14 -27.58
CA ARG A 598 22.77 21.70 -27.31
C ARG A 598 21.82 20.97 -28.25
N ASN A 599 20.85 21.67 -28.83
CA ASN A 599 19.94 21.11 -29.83
C ASN A 599 20.54 21.11 -31.25
N GLY A 600 21.82 21.44 -31.40
CA GLY A 600 22.52 21.53 -32.68
C GLY A 600 22.25 22.82 -33.46
N ALA A 601 21.34 23.68 -33.01
CA ALA A 601 21.06 24.95 -33.68
C ALA A 601 22.24 25.91 -33.52
N MET A 602 22.60 26.60 -34.60
CA MET A 602 23.65 27.61 -34.57
C MET A 602 23.10 28.95 -34.05
N PRO A 603 23.65 29.51 -32.95
CA PRO A 603 23.29 30.85 -32.50
C PRO A 603 23.65 31.90 -33.54
N LYS A 604 22.88 33.00 -33.54
CA LYS A 604 23.21 34.17 -34.35
C LYS A 604 24.52 34.80 -33.85
N PRO A 605 25.36 35.33 -34.75
CA PRO A 605 26.63 35.94 -34.36
C PRO A 605 26.42 37.23 -33.57
N MET A 606 27.43 37.61 -32.81
CA MET A 606 27.54 38.92 -32.16
C MET A 606 28.63 39.73 -32.83
N TRP A 607 28.50 41.06 -32.80
CA TRP A 607 29.38 41.97 -33.53
C TRP A 607 30.04 42.95 -32.57
N VAL A 608 31.37 42.85 -32.46
CA VAL A 608 32.19 43.78 -31.67
C VAL A 608 32.59 44.94 -32.55
N HIS A 609 32.32 46.15 -32.09
CA HIS A 609 32.73 47.39 -32.73
C HIS A 609 33.80 48.08 -31.88
N ILE A 610 34.90 48.43 -32.54
CA ILE A 610 36.05 49.09 -31.92
C ILE A 610 36.23 50.44 -32.60
N HIS A 611 36.15 51.51 -31.80
CA HIS A 611 36.40 52.87 -32.24
C HIS A 611 37.75 53.34 -31.68
N THR A 612 38.61 53.87 -32.54
CA THR A 612 39.90 54.47 -32.16
C THR A 612 39.84 55.99 -32.33
N LYS A 613 40.63 56.73 -31.54
CA LYS A 613 40.71 58.20 -31.63
C LYS A 613 41.40 58.69 -32.91
N ARG A 614 42.24 57.85 -33.50
CA ARG A 614 42.98 58.09 -34.74
C ARG A 614 42.82 56.93 -35.71
N SER A 615 43.00 57.19 -37.00
CA SER A 615 42.98 56.14 -38.02
C SER A 615 44.21 55.23 -37.89
N VAL A 616 43.99 53.92 -37.88
CA VAL A 616 45.02 52.89 -37.72
C VAL A 616 44.76 51.74 -38.70
N HIS A 617 45.73 50.84 -38.88
CA HIS A 617 45.52 49.56 -39.55
C HIS A 617 44.99 48.51 -38.55
N ALA A 618 44.23 47.52 -39.01
CA ALA A 618 43.66 46.50 -38.11
C ALA A 618 44.73 45.72 -37.32
N TRP A 619 45.91 45.50 -37.92
CA TRP A 619 47.03 44.82 -37.25
C TRP A 619 47.62 45.61 -36.08
N GLN A 620 47.38 46.93 -36.02
CA GLN A 620 47.87 47.80 -34.94
C GLN A 620 46.97 47.73 -33.70
N LEU A 621 45.74 47.21 -33.81
CA LEU A 621 44.77 47.22 -32.70
C LEU A 621 45.26 46.49 -31.45
N ALA A 622 46.07 45.45 -31.59
CA ALA A 622 46.61 44.69 -30.46
C ALA A 622 47.67 45.47 -29.67
N THR A 623 48.34 46.46 -30.29
CA THR A 623 49.47 47.18 -29.70
C THR A 623 49.15 48.62 -29.28
N LEU A 624 47.93 49.11 -29.54
CA LEU A 624 47.49 50.42 -29.09
C LEU A 624 47.38 50.51 -27.58
N ASP A 625 47.61 51.68 -26.99
CA ASP A 625 47.29 51.92 -25.58
C ASP A 625 45.78 51.97 -25.35
N ASP A 626 45.31 51.61 -24.14
CA ASP A 626 43.88 51.66 -23.81
C ASP A 626 43.30 53.09 -24.00
N ALA A 627 44.12 54.12 -23.81
CA ALA A 627 43.75 55.52 -24.01
C ALA A 627 43.51 55.88 -25.49
N ASP A 628 44.01 55.10 -26.46
CA ASP A 628 43.81 55.32 -27.90
C ASP A 628 42.44 54.83 -28.39
N PHE A 629 41.72 54.05 -27.56
CA PHE A 629 40.37 53.59 -27.84
C PHE A 629 39.36 54.68 -27.45
N ALA A 630 38.50 55.06 -28.40
CA ALA A 630 37.40 56.00 -28.17
C ALA A 630 36.18 55.28 -27.55
N ALA A 631 35.86 54.08 -28.02
CA ALA A 631 34.80 53.24 -27.48
C ALA A 631 34.90 51.81 -28.02
N CYS A 632 34.59 50.82 -27.17
CA CYS A 632 34.41 49.44 -27.58
C CYS A 632 33.03 48.95 -27.13
N HIS A 633 32.28 48.30 -28.02
CA HIS A 633 30.98 47.75 -27.66
C HIS A 633 30.58 46.56 -28.52
N VAL A 634 29.67 45.73 -28.01
CA VAL A 634 29.08 44.59 -28.72
C VAL A 634 27.60 44.84 -29.02
N LYS A 635 27.16 44.34 -30.18
CA LYS A 635 25.75 44.31 -30.60
C LYS A 635 25.34 42.88 -30.98
N SER A 636 24.05 42.59 -30.88
CA SER A 636 23.47 41.37 -31.47
C SER A 636 23.47 41.46 -33.01
N ASN A 637 23.25 40.33 -33.68
CA ASN A 637 23.14 40.31 -35.13
C ASN A 637 22.01 41.21 -35.66
N GLU A 638 20.87 41.24 -34.96
CA GLU A 638 19.70 42.05 -35.32
C GLU A 638 20.00 43.56 -35.29
N GLN A 639 20.88 43.98 -34.37
CA GLN A 639 21.24 45.38 -34.17
C GLN A 639 22.49 45.79 -34.97
N ARG A 640 23.10 44.86 -35.73
CA ARG A 640 24.24 45.16 -36.59
C ARG A 640 23.86 46.21 -37.63
N GLY A 641 24.75 47.17 -37.89
CA GLY A 641 24.50 48.27 -38.83
C GLY A 641 23.50 49.33 -38.35
N SER A 642 22.79 49.10 -37.24
CA SER A 642 21.92 50.12 -36.63
C SER A 642 22.78 51.19 -35.95
N ASN A 643 22.65 52.44 -36.40
CA ASN A 643 23.35 53.62 -35.90
C ASN A 643 22.35 54.63 -35.30
N ARG A 644 22.82 55.83 -34.90
CA ARG A 644 21.95 56.87 -34.32
C ARG A 644 20.89 57.35 -35.32
N GLU A 645 21.27 57.57 -36.58
CA GLU A 645 20.36 57.97 -37.65
C GLU A 645 19.25 56.93 -37.91
N TRP A 646 19.53 55.65 -37.71
CA TRP A 646 18.54 54.58 -37.78
C TRP A 646 17.54 54.66 -36.62
N GLN A 647 17.98 54.97 -35.39
CA GLN A 647 17.10 55.21 -34.25
C GLN A 647 16.21 56.44 -34.49
N ASP A 648 16.81 57.53 -34.95
CA ASP A 648 16.11 58.79 -35.19
C ASP A 648 15.04 58.61 -36.28
N ARG A 649 15.33 57.84 -37.34
CA ARG A 649 14.34 57.45 -38.37
C ARG A 649 13.21 56.57 -37.84
N ARG A 650 13.49 55.62 -36.96
CA ARG A 650 12.47 54.76 -36.33
C ARG A 650 11.57 55.55 -35.37
N ALA A 651 12.16 56.47 -34.59
CA ALA A 651 11.42 57.37 -33.72
C ALA A 651 10.51 58.30 -34.52
N ALA A 652 10.98 58.82 -35.66
CA ALA A 652 10.18 59.64 -36.57
C ALA A 652 8.98 58.88 -37.20
N LEU A 653 9.03 57.55 -37.26
CA LEU A 653 7.94 56.69 -37.73
C LEU A 653 6.94 56.31 -36.62
N GLY A 654 7.03 56.92 -35.44
CA GLY A 654 6.12 56.68 -34.31
C GLY A 654 6.39 55.39 -33.54
N HIS A 655 7.53 54.72 -33.76
CA HIS A 655 7.92 53.58 -32.94
C HIS A 655 8.53 54.08 -31.62
N GLU A 656 7.75 54.06 -30.54
CA GLU A 656 8.23 54.42 -29.20
C GLU A 656 9.29 53.41 -28.69
N ASN A 657 10.36 53.92 -28.04
CA ASN A 657 11.39 53.15 -27.34
C ASN A 657 12.27 52.18 -28.16
N VAL A 658 12.61 52.47 -29.42
CA VAL A 658 13.59 51.67 -30.19
C VAL A 658 15.04 52.00 -29.78
N MET A 659 15.46 51.55 -28.59
CA MET A 659 16.84 51.71 -28.11
C MET A 659 17.76 50.62 -28.71
N ILE A 660 18.94 51.02 -29.20
CA ILE A 660 19.99 50.10 -29.65
C ILE A 660 20.83 49.79 -28.42
N HIS A 661 20.89 48.53 -28.05
CA HIS A 661 21.80 48.09 -27.00
C HIS A 661 23.24 48.12 -27.52
N ARG A 662 24.13 48.66 -26.69
CA ARG A 662 25.57 48.70 -26.95
C ARG A 662 26.26 48.20 -25.70
N GLY A 663 26.47 46.89 -25.61
CA GLY A 663 27.16 46.29 -24.47
C GLY A 663 28.58 46.84 -24.39
N LYS A 664 28.90 47.65 -23.38
CA LYS A 664 30.22 48.27 -23.23
C LYS A 664 31.28 47.19 -23.05
N LEU A 665 32.36 47.32 -23.81
CA LEU A 665 33.55 46.46 -23.69
C LEU A 665 34.75 47.32 -23.28
N THR A 666 35.66 46.72 -22.53
CA THR A 666 36.96 47.31 -22.21
C THR A 666 37.92 47.15 -23.39
N PRO A 667 38.84 48.10 -23.62
CA PRO A 667 39.93 47.95 -24.58
C PRO A 667 40.73 46.67 -24.36
N ALA A 668 41.05 46.34 -23.10
CA ALA A 668 41.71 45.10 -22.71
C ALA A 668 40.97 43.84 -23.18
N PHE A 669 39.64 43.76 -22.97
CA PHE A 669 38.85 42.64 -23.48
C PHE A 669 38.92 42.55 -25.01
N CYS A 670 38.79 43.67 -25.72
CA CYS A 670 38.88 43.69 -27.19
C CYS A 670 40.26 43.23 -27.70
N LYS A 671 41.35 43.65 -27.05
CA LYS A 671 42.70 43.20 -27.38
C LYS A 671 42.86 41.70 -27.21
N SER A 672 42.32 41.15 -26.12
CA SER A 672 42.38 39.71 -25.85
C SER A 672 41.68 38.86 -26.93
N LEU A 673 40.81 39.43 -27.76
CA LEU A 673 40.21 38.73 -28.90
C LEU A 673 41.21 38.51 -30.05
N PHE A 674 42.34 39.23 -30.06
CA PHE A 674 43.39 39.12 -31.07
C PHE A 674 44.47 38.09 -30.70
N ASP A 675 44.53 37.66 -29.44
CA ASP A 675 45.60 36.80 -28.91
C ASP A 675 45.48 35.31 -29.30
N TYR A 676 44.59 34.94 -30.23
CA TYR A 676 44.60 33.61 -30.85
C TYR A 676 45.72 33.50 -31.90
N ARG A 677 46.97 33.54 -31.43
CA ARG A 677 48.11 32.89 -32.08
C ARG A 677 48.67 31.83 -31.13
N ALA A 678 48.15 30.61 -31.29
CA ALA A 678 48.94 29.38 -31.20
C ALA A 678 48.51 28.51 -32.36
#